data_AF-A0A1B6CB95-F1
#
_entry.id   AF-A0A1B6CB95-F1
#
_cell.length_a   1.000
_cell.length_b   1.000
_cell.length_c   1.000
_cell.angle_alpha   90.00
_cell.angle_beta   90.00
_cell.angle_gamma   90.00
#
_symmetry.space_group_name_H-M   'P 1'
#
loop_
_entity.id
_entity.type
_entity.pdbx_description
1 polymer ?
#
loop_
_entity_poly.entity_id
_entity_poly.type
_entity_poly.pdbx_seq_one_letter_code
_entity_poly.pdbx_strand_id
1 'polypeptide(L)'
;MLIACPSLIAVQEHEHKCIEWVQWLVHEEAYFESASGVTASFGEMLLLMAIHFHSNQLSAICELVCSTLGMKVPIRHNNMTRMKQIFTQEIFTEQVVTSHAVKVPVTVNLNANIPGFLPIHCIHQLLKSRAFTKHKVPIKDWIYRQICSSTPPLHPLLPALVEVYVNSILVPSAKAPTENTNQPMDVEEISRVFRHSLAQGSDVKRSQEPDRNVASLTAQLLLLYYLLHYEDVRLNNMQNLTLTAREKVKSYSTEFLSELPIKYLLQQAQKNQQSYAGLFSPLLRLLATHFPHLSLVDDWLEEDVISTAESTITLNGSSIVFGLGAMSMCPSRAGRLLKRLLETPPTQLWPHAPTIIQFFRATLDSNVPRYIQELYKRLWLKLNTVLPRSLWVMTINAMMHENTALPMNAITQESIVLDPLQVLRCDIRSFRCAGVLGVLLRVLQASLAASRNQLSRHHTDHPADKNTNITETDKEELKTALVAAQECCALEILLEACLETEEDRNNPGQLWALREVRCIICSYLHQVFIAEPSLAKLLHFQGYPRELLPITVPGIPSMHICLDFIPELLSQPSLDKQIFAVDLVSHLALQYALPKSMSVARLAINTLSTLVTVLSSENRTELFMPTLPALVRICEAFPPLVDDVVSLLTQVGRVCISEATSFGNYRFANLTNWTAKVGNKKSNKFLDNDCL
;
A
#
# COMPACT_ATOMS: atom_id res chain seq x y z
N MET A 1 -11.56 -31.73 -45.67
CA MET A 1 -11.30 -32.12 -47.08
C MET A 1 -11.26 -30.93 -48.04
N LEU A 2 -12.28 -30.06 -48.08
CA LEU A 2 -12.29 -28.84 -48.93
C LEU A 2 -11.01 -27.99 -48.83
N ILE A 3 -10.48 -27.81 -47.62
CA ILE A 3 -9.25 -27.02 -47.37
C ILE A 3 -7.98 -27.81 -47.71
N ALA A 4 -8.00 -29.13 -47.55
CA ALA A 4 -6.84 -30.00 -47.74
C ALA A 4 -6.61 -30.39 -49.21
N CYS A 5 -7.65 -30.35 -50.05
CA CYS A 5 -7.63 -30.82 -51.44
C CYS A 5 -7.94 -29.66 -52.41
N PRO A 6 -6.92 -29.01 -52.98
CA PRO A 6 -7.07 -27.87 -53.88
C PRO A 6 -7.84 -28.14 -55.17
N SER A 7 -7.90 -29.40 -55.60
CA SER A 7 -8.53 -29.81 -56.86
C SER A 7 -10.04 -29.63 -56.89
N LEU A 8 -10.69 -29.55 -55.73
CA LEU A 8 -12.14 -29.38 -55.62
C LEU A 8 -12.62 -27.94 -55.89
N ILE A 9 -11.74 -26.95 -55.70
CA ILE A 9 -12.05 -25.51 -55.84
C ILE A 9 -11.56 -24.96 -57.19
N ALA A 10 -10.89 -25.79 -58.01
CA ALA A 10 -10.34 -25.35 -59.29
C ALA A 10 -11.41 -25.03 -60.35
N VAL A 11 -12.66 -25.48 -60.16
CA VAL A 11 -13.78 -25.27 -61.09
C VAL A 11 -14.84 -24.39 -60.42
N GLN A 12 -15.21 -23.27 -61.07
CA GLN A 12 -16.12 -22.26 -60.51
C GLN A 12 -17.52 -22.81 -60.15
N GLU A 13 -18.08 -23.75 -60.93
CA GLU A 13 -19.37 -24.38 -60.60
C GLU A 13 -19.31 -25.22 -59.32
N HIS A 14 -18.19 -25.89 -59.07
CA HIS A 14 -17.99 -26.68 -57.85
C HIS A 14 -17.74 -25.77 -56.64
N GLU A 15 -17.01 -24.66 -56.84
CA GLU A 15 -16.81 -23.61 -55.83
C GLU A 15 -18.16 -23.03 -55.35
N HIS A 16 -19.03 -22.61 -56.27
CA HIS A 16 -20.33 -22.02 -55.92
C HIS A 16 -21.24 -23.00 -55.15
N LYS A 17 -21.33 -24.26 -55.61
CA LYS A 17 -22.10 -25.28 -54.88
C LYS A 17 -21.51 -25.52 -53.49
N CYS A 18 -20.19 -25.62 -53.36
CA CYS A 18 -19.56 -25.80 -52.05
C CYS A 18 -19.86 -24.64 -51.10
N ILE A 19 -19.89 -23.40 -51.58
CA ILE A 19 -20.25 -22.23 -50.77
C ILE A 19 -21.71 -22.31 -50.30
N GLU A 20 -22.65 -22.65 -51.19
CA GLU A 20 -24.07 -22.83 -50.81
C GLU A 20 -24.25 -23.93 -49.75
N TRP A 21 -23.54 -25.06 -49.90
CA TRP A 21 -23.56 -26.15 -48.93
C TRP A 21 -23.00 -25.73 -47.57
N VAL A 22 -21.92 -24.93 -47.54
CA VAL A 22 -21.35 -24.43 -46.29
C VAL A 22 -22.27 -23.39 -45.65
N GLN A 23 -22.88 -22.49 -46.43
CA GLN A 23 -23.86 -21.53 -45.91
C GLN A 23 -25.10 -22.24 -45.35
N TRP A 24 -25.57 -23.30 -46.00
CA TRP A 24 -26.66 -24.15 -45.51
C TRP A 24 -26.28 -24.86 -44.21
N LEU A 25 -25.08 -25.44 -44.12
CA LEU A 25 -24.56 -26.07 -42.90
C LEU A 25 -24.50 -25.11 -41.71
N VAL A 26 -24.18 -23.84 -41.95
CA VAL A 26 -24.18 -22.81 -40.91
C VAL A 26 -25.59 -22.45 -40.46
N HIS A 27 -26.57 -22.44 -41.37
CA HIS A 27 -27.96 -22.14 -41.04
C HIS A 27 -28.64 -23.25 -40.24
N GLU A 28 -28.31 -24.51 -40.53
CA GLU A 28 -28.90 -25.71 -39.89
C GLU A 28 -28.17 -26.15 -38.61
N GLU A 29 -27.17 -25.40 -38.14
CA GLU A 29 -26.38 -25.72 -36.94
C GLU A 29 -27.28 -26.05 -35.74
N ALA A 30 -28.28 -25.20 -35.46
CA ALA A 30 -29.20 -25.35 -34.33
C ALA A 30 -30.08 -26.62 -34.43
N TYR A 31 -30.44 -27.02 -35.66
CA TYR A 31 -31.22 -28.23 -35.88
C TYR A 31 -30.40 -29.48 -35.57
N PHE A 32 -29.17 -29.56 -36.10
CA PHE A 32 -28.28 -30.70 -35.86
C PHE A 32 -27.79 -30.79 -34.41
N GLU A 33 -27.58 -29.67 -33.73
CA GLU A 33 -27.19 -29.64 -32.32
C GLU A 33 -28.31 -30.20 -31.41
N SER A 34 -29.57 -29.86 -31.71
CA SER A 34 -30.72 -30.38 -30.97
C SER A 34 -31.01 -31.88 -31.22
N ALA A 35 -30.67 -32.39 -32.41
CA ALA A 35 -30.98 -33.77 -32.81
C ALA A 35 -29.90 -34.79 -32.46
N SER A 36 -28.63 -34.37 -32.39
CA SER A 36 -27.48 -35.30 -32.26
C SER A 36 -26.97 -35.49 -30.83
N GLY A 37 -27.23 -34.55 -29.91
CA GLY A 37 -26.80 -34.66 -28.50
C GLY A 37 -25.28 -34.68 -28.29
N VAL A 38 -24.48 -34.43 -29.33
CA VAL A 38 -23.01 -34.38 -29.28
C VAL A 38 -22.57 -32.92 -29.21
N THR A 39 -21.91 -32.54 -28.13
CA THR A 39 -21.47 -31.17 -27.79
C THR A 39 -20.24 -30.67 -28.57
N ALA A 40 -19.96 -31.25 -29.74
CA ALA A 40 -18.86 -30.83 -30.62
C ALA A 40 -19.44 -30.64 -32.02
N SER A 41 -20.11 -29.50 -32.21
CA SER A 41 -20.81 -29.21 -33.45
C SER A 41 -19.77 -28.87 -34.53
N PHE A 42 -19.97 -29.37 -35.75
CA PHE A 42 -19.21 -28.96 -36.93
C PHE A 42 -19.27 -27.43 -37.15
N GLY A 43 -20.30 -26.76 -36.61
CA GLY A 43 -20.44 -25.31 -36.57
C GLY A 43 -19.35 -24.63 -35.74
N GLU A 44 -19.00 -25.17 -34.57
CA GLU A 44 -17.89 -24.67 -33.75
C GLU A 44 -16.55 -24.74 -34.50
N MET A 45 -16.30 -25.83 -35.24
CA MET A 45 -15.07 -25.99 -36.02
C MET A 45 -15.04 -25.06 -37.24
N LEU A 46 -16.16 -24.86 -37.92
CA LEU A 46 -16.30 -23.90 -39.02
C LEU A 46 -16.12 -22.46 -38.51
N LEU A 47 -16.64 -22.14 -37.33
CA LEU A 47 -16.48 -20.84 -36.70
C LEU A 47 -15.03 -20.60 -36.27
N LEU A 48 -14.40 -21.59 -35.65
CA LEU A 48 -12.99 -21.55 -35.26
C LEU A 48 -12.11 -21.30 -36.48
N MET A 49 -12.37 -22.00 -37.59
CA MET A 49 -11.69 -21.77 -38.87
C MET A 49 -11.96 -20.39 -39.45
N ALA A 50 -13.21 -19.91 -39.44
CA ALA A 50 -13.55 -18.56 -39.90
C ALA A 50 -12.78 -17.50 -39.11
N ILE A 51 -12.68 -17.66 -37.79
CA ILE A 51 -11.92 -16.76 -36.93
C ILE A 51 -10.42 -16.83 -37.23
N HIS A 52 -9.86 -18.02 -37.51
CA HIS A 52 -8.46 -18.15 -37.92
C HIS A 52 -8.16 -17.50 -39.28
N PHE A 53 -9.11 -17.54 -40.21
CA PHE A 53 -9.00 -16.83 -41.48
C PHE A 53 -9.01 -15.31 -41.28
N HIS A 54 -9.89 -14.79 -40.41
CA HIS A 54 -9.91 -13.37 -40.03
C HIS A 54 -8.66 -12.95 -39.25
N SER A 55 -8.08 -13.83 -38.43
CA SER A 55 -6.84 -13.56 -37.67
C SER A 55 -5.57 -13.65 -38.51
N ASN A 56 -5.66 -14.08 -39.78
CA ASN A 56 -4.54 -14.36 -40.66
C ASN A 56 -3.54 -15.40 -40.13
N GLN A 57 -3.99 -16.30 -39.23
CA GLN A 57 -3.15 -17.37 -38.67
C GLN A 57 -3.29 -18.66 -39.47
N LEU A 58 -2.71 -18.67 -40.68
CA LEU A 58 -2.88 -19.79 -41.62
C LEU A 58 -2.22 -21.09 -41.14
N SER A 59 -1.20 -21.02 -40.28
CA SER A 59 -0.55 -22.20 -39.67
C SER A 59 -1.50 -22.94 -38.73
N ALA A 60 -2.31 -22.22 -37.96
CA ALA A 60 -3.32 -22.78 -37.06
C ALA A 60 -4.35 -23.62 -37.81
N ILE A 61 -4.76 -23.13 -38.98
CA ILE A 61 -5.71 -23.81 -39.87
C ILE A 61 -5.07 -25.09 -40.42
N CYS A 62 -3.81 -25.04 -40.82
CA CYS A 62 -3.08 -26.24 -41.25
C CYS A 62 -2.98 -27.28 -40.14
N GLU A 63 -2.66 -26.88 -38.91
CA GLU A 63 -2.59 -27.78 -37.76
C GLU A 63 -3.95 -28.37 -37.38
N LEU A 64 -5.00 -27.54 -37.36
CA LEU A 64 -6.38 -27.98 -37.12
C LEU A 64 -6.78 -29.02 -38.17
N VAL A 65 -6.61 -28.71 -39.45
CA VAL A 65 -6.94 -29.62 -40.55
C VAL A 65 -6.14 -30.92 -40.47
N CYS A 66 -4.84 -30.85 -40.14
CA CYS A 66 -4.01 -32.04 -39.95
C CYS A 66 -4.43 -32.88 -38.74
N SER A 67 -4.87 -32.22 -37.65
CA SER A 67 -5.37 -32.88 -36.44
C SER A 67 -6.71 -33.58 -36.70
N THR A 68 -7.65 -32.90 -37.37
CA THR A 68 -8.97 -33.47 -37.69
C THR A 68 -8.87 -34.64 -38.68
N LEU A 69 -7.93 -34.57 -39.63
CA LEU A 69 -7.71 -35.64 -40.61
C LEU A 69 -6.85 -36.78 -40.05
N GLY A 70 -6.11 -36.55 -38.95
CA GLY A 70 -5.11 -37.49 -38.44
C GLY A 70 -3.90 -37.68 -39.36
N MET A 71 -3.68 -36.78 -40.32
CA MET A 71 -2.61 -36.88 -41.33
C MET A 71 -1.94 -35.52 -41.55
N LYS A 72 -0.61 -35.50 -41.69
CA LYS A 72 0.14 -34.28 -42.05
C LYS A 72 0.03 -34.03 -43.56
N VAL A 73 -0.75 -33.03 -43.95
CA VAL A 73 -0.94 -32.63 -45.36
C VAL A 73 -0.32 -31.26 -45.61
N PRO A 74 0.63 -31.10 -46.56
CA PRO A 74 1.19 -29.80 -46.90
C PRO A 74 0.20 -28.97 -47.72
N ILE A 75 -0.41 -27.95 -47.12
CA ILE A 75 -1.35 -27.03 -47.78
C ILE A 75 -0.59 -25.86 -48.40
N ARG A 76 -0.75 -25.62 -49.72
CA ARG A 76 -0.10 -24.50 -50.43
C ARG A 76 -0.73 -23.15 -50.05
N HIS A 77 0.12 -22.13 -49.85
CA HIS A 77 -0.29 -20.79 -49.38
C HIS A 77 -1.28 -20.07 -50.31
N ASN A 78 -1.13 -20.20 -51.64
CA ASN A 78 -2.02 -19.55 -52.62
C ASN A 78 -3.46 -20.06 -52.61
N ASN A 79 -3.70 -21.30 -52.17
CA ASN A 79 -5.06 -21.83 -52.08
C ASN A 79 -5.71 -21.41 -50.77
N MET A 80 -4.89 -21.23 -49.73
CA MET A 80 -5.32 -20.74 -48.44
C MET A 80 -5.76 -19.26 -48.51
N THR A 81 -5.17 -18.45 -49.40
CA THR A 81 -5.61 -17.06 -49.62
C THR A 81 -6.96 -16.97 -50.33
N ARG A 82 -7.24 -17.84 -51.32
CA ARG A 82 -8.56 -17.92 -51.95
C ARG A 82 -9.63 -18.41 -50.96
N MET A 83 -9.33 -19.48 -50.22
CA MET A 83 -10.22 -19.96 -49.15
C MET A 83 -10.45 -18.90 -48.07
N LYS A 84 -9.41 -18.13 -47.72
CA LYS A 84 -9.55 -16.99 -46.81
C LYS A 84 -10.52 -15.95 -47.37
N GLN A 85 -10.46 -15.59 -48.66
CA GLN A 85 -11.41 -14.64 -49.26
C GLN A 85 -12.85 -15.17 -49.17
N ILE A 86 -13.08 -16.42 -49.56
CA ILE A 86 -14.40 -17.05 -49.50
C ILE A 86 -14.93 -17.05 -48.06
N PHE A 87 -14.12 -17.50 -47.08
CA PHE A 87 -14.54 -17.54 -45.68
C PHE A 87 -14.74 -16.16 -45.05
N THR A 88 -13.90 -15.17 -45.37
CA THR A 88 -13.97 -13.83 -44.74
C THR A 88 -14.96 -12.89 -45.39
N GLN A 89 -15.25 -13.05 -46.68
CA GLN A 89 -16.10 -12.12 -47.45
C GLN A 89 -17.46 -12.70 -47.80
N GLU A 90 -17.58 -14.01 -48.05
CA GLU A 90 -18.81 -14.62 -48.62
C GLU A 90 -19.55 -15.54 -47.63
N ILE A 91 -18.84 -16.26 -46.76
CA ILE A 91 -19.46 -17.22 -45.83
C ILE A 91 -19.65 -16.58 -44.45
N PHE A 92 -18.57 -16.07 -43.86
CA PHE A 92 -18.54 -15.56 -42.49
C PHE A 92 -17.99 -14.14 -42.47
N THR A 93 -18.86 -13.16 -42.71
CA THR A 93 -18.50 -11.75 -42.55
C THR A 93 -18.09 -11.45 -41.10
N GLU A 94 -17.27 -10.42 -40.90
CA GLU A 94 -16.79 -10.00 -39.57
C GLU A 94 -17.94 -9.79 -38.57
N GLN A 95 -19.11 -9.30 -39.04
CA GLN A 95 -20.31 -9.12 -38.23
C GLN A 95 -20.95 -10.44 -37.77
N VAL A 96 -21.05 -11.43 -38.67
CA VAL A 96 -21.63 -12.74 -38.32
C VAL A 96 -20.72 -13.46 -37.34
N VAL A 97 -19.41 -13.45 -37.59
CA VAL A 97 -18.40 -14.09 -36.71
C VAL A 97 -18.42 -13.48 -35.31
N THR A 98 -18.49 -12.16 -35.20
CA THR A 98 -18.54 -11.49 -33.88
C THR A 98 -19.82 -11.80 -33.11
N SER A 99 -20.96 -11.90 -33.78
CA SER A 99 -22.24 -12.26 -33.14
C SER A 99 -22.28 -13.71 -32.65
N HIS A 100 -21.69 -14.64 -33.40
CA HIS A 100 -21.60 -16.05 -33.00
C HIS A 100 -20.53 -16.30 -31.95
N ALA A 101 -19.45 -15.50 -31.91
CA ALA A 101 -18.36 -15.66 -30.95
C ALA A 101 -18.83 -15.58 -29.47
N VAL A 102 -19.91 -14.84 -29.18
CA VAL A 102 -20.50 -14.76 -27.82
C VAL A 102 -21.22 -16.05 -27.41
N LYS A 103 -21.73 -16.80 -28.40
CA LYS A 103 -22.50 -18.04 -28.19
C LYS A 103 -21.60 -19.26 -27.96
N VAL A 104 -20.34 -19.17 -28.36
CA VAL A 104 -19.36 -20.26 -28.17
C VAL A 104 -19.22 -20.60 -26.69
N PRO A 105 -19.34 -21.88 -26.29
CA PRO A 105 -19.19 -22.26 -24.90
C PRO A 105 -17.80 -21.92 -24.38
N VAL A 106 -17.72 -21.59 -23.09
CA VAL A 106 -16.44 -21.35 -22.42
C VAL A 106 -15.68 -22.65 -22.28
N THR A 107 -14.35 -22.58 -22.38
CA THR A 107 -13.50 -23.75 -22.14
C THR A 107 -13.48 -24.04 -20.64
N VAL A 108 -14.06 -25.17 -20.25
CA VAL A 108 -14.08 -25.67 -18.86
C VAL A 108 -12.66 -26.10 -18.47
N ASN A 109 -12.23 -25.73 -17.26
CA ASN A 109 -10.91 -26.05 -16.70
C ASN A 109 -9.74 -25.64 -17.61
N LEU A 110 -9.79 -24.43 -18.16
CA LEU A 110 -8.73 -23.89 -19.01
C LEU A 110 -7.41 -23.87 -18.23
N ASN A 111 -6.39 -24.53 -18.77
CA ASN A 111 -5.02 -24.57 -18.24
C ASN A 111 -4.00 -24.43 -19.37
N ALA A 112 -2.73 -24.16 -19.04
CA ALA A 112 -1.64 -24.00 -20.01
C ALA A 112 -1.25 -25.28 -20.78
N ASN A 113 -1.73 -26.45 -20.33
CA ASN A 113 -1.36 -27.76 -20.88
C ASN A 113 -2.35 -28.27 -21.94
N ILE A 114 -3.49 -27.60 -22.15
CA ILE A 114 -4.45 -28.01 -23.19
C ILE A 114 -3.86 -27.66 -24.57
N PRO A 115 -3.58 -28.67 -25.42
CA PRO A 115 -3.07 -28.41 -26.76
C PRO A 115 -4.20 -28.00 -27.71
N GLY A 116 -3.87 -27.16 -28.69
CA GLY A 116 -4.79 -26.75 -29.75
C GLY A 116 -5.22 -25.29 -29.64
N PHE A 117 -5.90 -24.80 -30.68
CA PHE A 117 -6.43 -23.44 -30.70
C PHE A 117 -7.79 -23.40 -30.01
N LEU A 118 -7.80 -22.79 -28.82
CA LEU A 118 -9.00 -22.66 -28.00
C LEU A 118 -9.81 -21.39 -28.35
N PRO A 119 -11.11 -21.34 -28.02
CA PRO A 119 -11.95 -20.15 -28.16
C PRO A 119 -11.33 -18.86 -27.59
N ILE A 120 -10.49 -18.96 -26.56
CA ILE A 120 -9.79 -17.80 -25.99
C ILE A 120 -8.88 -17.08 -26.99
N HIS A 121 -8.21 -17.79 -27.90
CA HIS A 121 -7.33 -17.21 -28.92
C HIS A 121 -8.15 -16.36 -29.90
N CYS A 122 -9.32 -16.86 -30.25
CA CYS A 122 -10.28 -16.23 -31.13
C CYS A 122 -10.86 -14.96 -30.52
N ILE A 123 -11.36 -15.03 -29.29
CA ILE A 123 -11.90 -13.88 -28.58
C ILE A 123 -10.83 -12.82 -28.36
N HIS A 124 -9.61 -13.21 -27.96
CA HIS A 124 -8.49 -12.29 -27.82
C HIS A 124 -8.18 -11.53 -29.12
N GLN A 125 -8.15 -12.23 -30.26
CA GLN A 125 -7.89 -11.60 -31.55
C GLN A 125 -9.03 -10.67 -31.99
N LEU A 126 -10.29 -11.10 -31.86
CA LEU A 126 -11.47 -10.28 -32.21
C LEU A 126 -11.58 -9.02 -31.33
N LEU A 127 -11.18 -9.11 -30.06
CA LEU A 127 -11.05 -7.96 -29.18
C LEU A 127 -9.91 -7.04 -29.62
N LYS A 128 -8.76 -7.60 -30.02
CA LYS A 128 -7.61 -6.84 -30.52
C LYS A 128 -7.93 -6.08 -31.81
N SER A 129 -8.72 -6.67 -32.71
CA SER A 129 -9.21 -6.01 -33.93
C SER A 129 -10.38 -5.04 -33.70
N ARG A 130 -10.86 -4.89 -32.46
CA ARG A 130 -12.02 -4.06 -32.08
C ARG A 130 -13.33 -4.43 -32.78
N ALA A 131 -13.46 -5.69 -33.24
CA ALA A 131 -14.61 -6.14 -34.00
C ALA A 131 -15.91 -6.11 -33.16
N PHE A 132 -15.84 -6.46 -31.87
CA PHE A 132 -16.97 -6.38 -30.93
C PHE A 132 -17.51 -4.95 -30.73
N THR A 133 -16.62 -3.96 -30.71
CA THR A 133 -17.00 -2.53 -30.61
C THR A 133 -17.60 -2.04 -31.92
N LYS A 134 -17.00 -2.42 -33.06
CA LYS A 134 -17.47 -2.04 -34.40
C LYS A 134 -18.88 -2.56 -34.69
N HIS A 135 -19.19 -3.78 -34.27
CA HIS A 135 -20.47 -4.45 -34.54
C HIS A 135 -21.45 -4.42 -33.37
N LYS A 136 -21.14 -3.68 -32.30
CA LYS A 136 -22.00 -3.49 -31.12
C LYS A 136 -22.43 -4.79 -30.42
N VAL A 137 -21.51 -5.75 -30.26
CA VAL A 137 -21.79 -7.03 -29.60
C VAL A 137 -21.18 -7.07 -28.19
N PRO A 138 -21.96 -7.30 -27.11
CA PRO A 138 -21.44 -7.37 -25.74
C PRO A 138 -20.78 -8.74 -25.45
N ILE A 139 -19.56 -8.73 -24.91
CA ILE A 139 -18.77 -9.95 -24.61
C ILE A 139 -18.50 -10.17 -23.10
N LYS A 140 -18.99 -9.27 -22.23
CA LYS A 140 -18.74 -9.26 -20.77
C LYS A 140 -18.98 -10.64 -20.13
N ASP A 141 -20.15 -11.22 -20.36
CA ASP A 141 -20.59 -12.46 -19.69
C ASP A 141 -19.75 -13.67 -20.09
N TRP A 142 -19.29 -13.69 -21.34
CA TRP A 142 -18.41 -14.75 -21.83
C TRP A 142 -17.05 -14.70 -21.13
N ILE A 143 -16.44 -13.51 -21.05
CA ILE A 143 -15.15 -13.31 -20.38
C ILE A 143 -15.26 -13.64 -18.89
N TYR A 144 -16.33 -13.18 -18.22
CA TYR A 144 -16.57 -13.49 -16.81
C TYR A 144 -16.68 -15.01 -16.58
N ARG A 145 -17.49 -15.71 -17.39
CA ARG A 145 -17.63 -17.17 -17.33
C ARG A 145 -16.31 -17.90 -17.61
N GLN A 146 -15.51 -17.41 -18.57
CA GLN A 146 -14.22 -18.00 -18.91
C GLN A 146 -13.19 -17.83 -17.80
N ILE A 147 -13.16 -16.68 -17.13
CA ILE A 147 -12.29 -16.43 -15.96
C ILE A 147 -12.68 -17.37 -14.81
N CYS A 148 -13.97 -17.49 -14.51
CA CYS A 148 -14.46 -18.38 -13.46
C CYS A 148 -14.16 -19.87 -13.72
N SER A 149 -14.03 -20.27 -14.98
CA SER A 149 -13.77 -21.66 -15.40
C SER A 149 -12.27 -21.97 -15.58
N SER A 150 -11.37 -21.05 -15.22
CA SER A 150 -9.92 -21.23 -15.37
C SER A 150 -9.30 -21.98 -14.19
N THR A 151 -8.29 -22.81 -14.47
CA THR A 151 -7.58 -23.66 -13.49
C THR A 151 -6.06 -23.53 -13.64
N PRO A 152 -5.27 -23.76 -12.57
CA PRO A 152 -3.82 -23.71 -12.67
C PRO A 152 -3.29 -24.96 -13.41
N PRO A 153 -2.17 -24.87 -14.17
CA PRO A 153 -1.33 -23.70 -14.46
C PRO A 153 -2.00 -22.67 -15.39
N LEU A 154 -1.73 -21.39 -15.14
CA LEU A 154 -2.39 -20.29 -15.84
C LEU A 154 -2.04 -20.26 -17.33
N HIS A 155 -3.07 -20.20 -18.19
CA HIS A 155 -2.88 -20.05 -19.62
C HIS A 155 -2.30 -18.65 -19.96
N PRO A 156 -1.23 -18.55 -20.78
CA PRO A 156 -0.49 -17.29 -21.00
C PRO A 156 -1.31 -16.17 -21.67
N LEU A 157 -2.40 -16.52 -22.37
CA LEU A 157 -3.28 -15.53 -22.99
C LEU A 157 -4.33 -14.93 -22.05
N LEU A 158 -4.53 -15.48 -20.84
CA LEU A 158 -5.54 -14.95 -19.91
C LEU A 158 -5.20 -13.51 -19.44
N PRO A 159 -3.96 -13.19 -19.01
CA PRO A 159 -3.59 -11.81 -18.71
C PRO A 159 -3.76 -10.87 -19.92
N ALA A 160 -3.28 -11.30 -21.10
CA ALA A 160 -3.40 -10.52 -22.33
C ALA A 160 -4.87 -10.27 -22.74
N LEU A 161 -5.75 -11.26 -22.54
CA LEU A 161 -7.18 -11.11 -22.79
C LEU A 161 -7.78 -10.02 -21.89
N VAL A 162 -7.44 -10.03 -20.60
CA VAL A 162 -7.89 -9.03 -19.64
C VAL A 162 -7.43 -7.63 -20.06
N GLU A 163 -6.17 -7.47 -20.46
CA GLU A 163 -5.62 -6.20 -20.93
C GLU A 163 -6.33 -5.65 -22.18
N VAL A 164 -6.54 -6.49 -23.20
CA VAL A 164 -7.23 -6.08 -24.42
C VAL A 164 -8.70 -5.75 -24.12
N TYR A 165 -9.34 -6.49 -23.22
CA TYR A 165 -10.71 -6.21 -22.80
C TYR A 165 -10.82 -4.86 -22.07
N VAL A 166 -9.96 -4.57 -21.09
CA VAL A 166 -9.92 -3.26 -20.41
C VAL A 166 -9.71 -2.12 -21.41
N ASN A 167 -8.74 -2.27 -22.32
CA ASN A 167 -8.51 -1.30 -23.39
C ASN A 167 -9.72 -1.11 -24.31
N SER A 168 -10.52 -2.17 -24.52
CA SER A 168 -11.76 -2.09 -25.29
C SER A 168 -12.84 -1.22 -24.63
N ILE A 169 -12.83 -1.15 -23.30
CA ILE A 169 -13.79 -0.39 -22.50
C ILE A 169 -13.36 1.07 -22.35
N LEU A 170 -12.07 1.34 -22.14
CA LEU A 170 -11.57 2.67 -21.75
C LEU A 170 -10.96 3.47 -22.90
N VAL A 171 -10.25 2.83 -23.83
CA VAL A 171 -9.54 3.56 -24.91
C VAL A 171 -10.48 3.79 -26.10
N PRO A 172 -10.77 5.06 -26.47
CA PRO A 172 -11.65 5.37 -27.60
C PRO A 172 -11.02 4.96 -28.94
N SER A 173 -11.87 4.54 -29.89
CA SER A 173 -11.44 4.35 -31.27
C SER A 173 -11.51 5.67 -32.04
N ALA A 174 -10.48 5.99 -32.81
CA ALA A 174 -10.43 7.17 -33.69
C ALA A 174 -11.60 7.25 -34.70
N LYS A 175 -12.33 6.13 -34.92
CA LYS A 175 -13.41 6.02 -35.92
C LYS A 175 -14.83 5.93 -35.33
N ALA A 176 -14.98 5.80 -34.01
CA ALA A 176 -16.29 5.70 -33.35
C ALA A 176 -16.19 6.20 -31.88
N PRO A 177 -16.33 7.51 -31.65
CA PRO A 177 -16.04 8.12 -30.34
C PRO A 177 -17.16 7.93 -29.29
N THR A 178 -18.39 7.61 -29.70
CA THR A 178 -19.58 7.80 -28.85
C THR A 178 -20.11 6.58 -28.09
N GLU A 179 -19.81 5.34 -28.48
CA GLU A 179 -20.39 4.16 -27.79
C GLU A 179 -19.41 2.98 -27.72
N ASN A 180 -18.88 2.72 -26.51
CA ASN A 180 -18.23 1.44 -26.22
C ASN A 180 -19.32 0.46 -25.77
N THR A 181 -19.58 -0.60 -26.54
CA THR A 181 -20.58 -1.63 -26.19
C THR A 181 -20.17 -2.54 -25.03
N ASN A 182 -18.88 -2.59 -24.71
CA ASN A 182 -18.37 -3.39 -23.60
C ASN A 182 -18.53 -2.62 -22.29
N GLN A 183 -19.29 -3.20 -21.37
CA GLN A 183 -19.50 -2.66 -20.03
C GLN A 183 -18.45 -3.21 -19.05
N PRO A 184 -18.04 -2.44 -18.03
CA PRO A 184 -17.23 -2.95 -16.94
C PRO A 184 -17.99 -4.01 -16.15
N MET A 185 -17.25 -4.91 -15.48
CA MET A 185 -17.84 -5.95 -14.64
C MET A 185 -18.58 -5.34 -13.43
N ASP A 186 -19.60 -6.05 -12.93
CA ASP A 186 -20.39 -5.56 -11.81
C ASP A 186 -19.78 -5.92 -10.46
N VAL A 187 -19.90 -5.00 -9.50
CA VAL A 187 -19.34 -5.17 -8.15
C VAL A 187 -19.87 -6.44 -7.51
N GLU A 188 -21.17 -6.73 -7.67
CA GLU A 188 -21.81 -7.94 -7.12
C GLU A 188 -21.34 -9.25 -7.77
N GLU A 189 -20.98 -9.22 -9.06
CA GLU A 189 -20.39 -10.37 -9.76
C GLU A 189 -19.02 -10.68 -9.16
N ILE A 190 -18.21 -9.64 -8.98
CA ILE A 190 -16.87 -9.75 -8.42
C ILE A 190 -16.93 -10.19 -6.94
N SER A 191 -17.75 -9.53 -6.11
CA SER A 191 -17.90 -9.89 -4.69
C SER A 191 -18.36 -11.33 -4.47
N ARG A 192 -19.18 -11.90 -5.37
CA ARG A 192 -19.58 -13.32 -5.28
C ARG A 192 -18.38 -14.27 -5.33
N VAL A 193 -17.40 -13.99 -6.17
CA VAL A 193 -16.20 -14.83 -6.32
C VAL A 193 -15.30 -14.74 -5.08
N PHE A 194 -15.22 -13.57 -4.42
CA PHE A 194 -14.39 -13.36 -3.23
C PHE A 194 -15.04 -13.82 -1.91
N ARG A 195 -16.37 -13.73 -1.77
CA ARG A 195 -17.08 -14.16 -0.55
C ARG A 195 -16.88 -15.63 -0.19
N HIS A 196 -16.71 -16.50 -1.18
CA HIS A 196 -16.47 -17.93 -0.96
C HIS A 196 -15.03 -18.26 -0.50
N SER A 197 -14.08 -17.32 -0.61
CA SER A 197 -12.67 -17.55 -0.24
C SER A 197 -12.45 -17.51 1.27
N LEU A 198 -13.11 -16.58 1.97
CA LEU A 198 -12.96 -16.36 3.41
C LEU A 198 -13.92 -17.22 4.27
N ALA A 199 -14.97 -17.77 3.66
CA ALA A 199 -16.02 -18.53 4.35
C ALA A 199 -15.71 -20.04 4.53
N GLN A 200 -14.53 -20.53 4.13
CA GLN A 200 -14.16 -21.95 4.29
C GLN A 200 -14.05 -22.43 5.74
N GLY A 201 -14.32 -21.58 6.74
CA GLY A 201 -14.29 -21.92 8.17
C GLY A 201 -15.64 -21.93 8.90
N SER A 202 -16.76 -21.53 8.28
CA SER A 202 -18.06 -21.60 8.94
C SER A 202 -18.88 -22.78 8.45
N ASP A 203 -19.15 -23.73 9.35
CA ASP A 203 -20.12 -24.82 9.20
C ASP A 203 -21.47 -24.30 8.66
N VAL A 204 -21.61 -24.28 7.33
CA VAL A 204 -22.90 -24.24 6.68
C VAL A 204 -23.15 -25.64 6.17
N LYS A 205 -24.07 -26.31 6.86
CA LYS A 205 -24.67 -27.59 6.50
C LYS A 205 -24.73 -27.75 4.98
N ARG A 206 -24.16 -28.87 4.50
CA ARG A 206 -24.38 -29.42 3.16
C ARG A 206 -25.89 -29.50 2.87
N SER A 207 -26.47 -28.45 2.33
CA SER A 207 -27.68 -28.54 1.53
C SER A 207 -27.26 -29.05 0.16
N GLN A 208 -27.80 -30.21 -0.19
CA GLN A 208 -27.59 -30.95 -1.42
C GLN A 208 -28.01 -30.09 -2.63
N GLU A 209 -27.07 -29.39 -3.25
CA GLU A 209 -27.11 -29.05 -4.69
C GLU A 209 -25.68 -29.14 -5.23
N PRO A 210 -25.37 -30.10 -6.14
CA PRO A 210 -24.03 -30.36 -6.61
C PRO A 210 -23.76 -29.63 -7.94
N ASP A 211 -23.74 -28.29 -8.00
CA ASP A 211 -23.33 -27.61 -9.25
C ASP A 211 -22.99 -26.10 -9.21
N ARG A 212 -22.54 -25.53 -8.08
CA ARG A 212 -22.03 -24.14 -8.07
C ARG A 212 -20.55 -24.07 -7.69
N ASN A 213 -19.72 -23.98 -8.73
CA ASN A 213 -18.28 -23.72 -8.75
C ASN A 213 -17.75 -23.06 -7.46
N VAL A 214 -16.98 -23.81 -6.68
CA VAL A 214 -16.06 -23.24 -5.69
C VAL A 214 -15.15 -22.28 -6.45
N ALA A 215 -15.24 -20.98 -6.17
CA ALA A 215 -14.43 -19.96 -6.82
C ALA A 215 -12.93 -20.33 -6.71
N SER A 216 -12.31 -20.61 -7.84
CA SER A 216 -10.90 -21.00 -7.91
C SER A 216 -9.99 -19.80 -7.60
N LEU A 217 -8.84 -20.06 -6.97
CA LEU A 217 -7.81 -19.05 -6.71
C LEU A 217 -7.40 -18.31 -8.00
N THR A 218 -7.33 -19.03 -9.12
CA THR A 218 -7.09 -18.49 -10.47
C THR A 218 -8.11 -17.40 -10.83
N ALA A 219 -9.40 -17.65 -10.62
CA ALA A 219 -10.45 -16.69 -10.93
C ALA A 219 -10.34 -15.43 -10.05
N GLN A 220 -10.02 -15.59 -8.77
CA GLN A 220 -9.80 -14.48 -7.83
C GLN A 220 -8.60 -13.62 -8.24
N LEU A 221 -7.48 -14.23 -8.61
CA LEU A 221 -6.28 -13.52 -9.06
C LEU A 221 -6.49 -12.79 -10.38
N LEU A 222 -7.20 -13.39 -11.33
CA LEU A 222 -7.51 -12.77 -12.63
C LEU A 222 -8.49 -11.61 -12.49
N LEU A 223 -9.51 -11.72 -11.64
CA LEU A 223 -10.43 -10.62 -11.34
C LEU A 223 -9.73 -9.48 -10.59
N LEU A 224 -8.82 -9.81 -9.67
CA LEU A 224 -7.98 -8.80 -9.02
C LEU A 224 -7.08 -8.08 -10.04
N TYR A 225 -6.44 -8.83 -10.95
CA TYR A 225 -5.65 -8.24 -12.04
C TYR A 225 -6.50 -7.33 -12.93
N TYR A 226 -7.70 -7.77 -13.31
CA TYR A 226 -8.65 -6.94 -14.06
C TYR A 226 -8.98 -5.64 -13.34
N LEU A 227 -9.31 -5.69 -12.05
CA LEU A 227 -9.64 -4.50 -11.26
C LEU A 227 -8.48 -3.50 -11.21
N LEU A 228 -7.28 -3.98 -10.86
CA LEU A 228 -6.10 -3.14 -10.74
C LEU A 228 -5.69 -2.55 -12.08
N HIS A 229 -5.71 -3.36 -13.15
CA HIS A 229 -5.38 -2.89 -14.49
C HIS A 229 -6.43 -1.93 -15.05
N TYR A 230 -7.71 -2.12 -14.71
CA TYR A 230 -8.77 -1.18 -15.07
C TYR A 230 -8.55 0.19 -14.44
N GLU A 231 -8.21 0.23 -13.15
CA GLU A 231 -7.89 1.50 -12.45
C GLU A 231 -6.63 2.16 -13.04
N ASP A 232 -5.58 1.39 -13.37
CA ASP A 232 -4.36 1.90 -14.03
C ASP A 232 -4.68 2.57 -15.37
N VAL A 233 -5.38 1.85 -16.25
CA VAL A 233 -5.74 2.36 -17.58
C VAL A 233 -6.71 3.53 -17.48
N ARG A 234 -7.59 3.57 -16.48
CA ARG A 234 -8.51 4.69 -16.25
C ARG A 234 -7.74 5.95 -15.86
N LEU A 235 -6.85 5.85 -14.88
CA LEU A 235 -6.06 7.00 -14.39
C LEU A 235 -5.14 7.54 -15.50
N ASN A 236 -4.45 6.65 -16.23
CA ASN A 236 -3.55 7.06 -17.31
C ASN A 236 -4.27 7.72 -18.50
N ASN A 237 -5.56 7.41 -18.74
CA ASN A 237 -6.33 7.97 -19.85
C ASN A 237 -7.34 9.05 -19.42
N MET A 238 -7.31 9.51 -18.16
CA MET A 238 -8.32 10.43 -17.63
C MET A 238 -8.43 11.72 -18.45
N GLN A 239 -7.30 12.34 -18.82
CA GLN A 239 -7.27 13.55 -19.65
C GLN A 239 -8.04 13.37 -20.98
N ASN A 240 -7.89 12.21 -21.64
CA ASN A 240 -8.59 11.92 -22.90
C ASN A 240 -10.09 11.62 -22.68
N LEU A 241 -10.45 11.06 -21.52
CA LEU A 241 -11.83 10.75 -21.15
C LEU A 241 -12.62 12.02 -20.79
N THR A 242 -11.99 12.97 -20.09
CA THR A 242 -12.59 14.28 -19.77
C THR A 242 -12.82 15.11 -21.03
N LEU A 243 -11.87 15.14 -21.98
CA LEU A 243 -12.01 15.84 -23.25
C LEU A 243 -13.12 15.29 -24.16
N THR A 244 -13.47 14.01 -24.01
CA THR A 244 -14.51 13.35 -24.81
C THR A 244 -15.90 13.38 -24.16
N ALA A 245 -16.10 14.19 -23.11
CA ALA A 245 -17.37 14.34 -22.37
C ALA A 245 -17.94 13.01 -21.87
N ARG A 246 -17.07 12.07 -21.48
CA ARG A 246 -17.44 10.76 -20.93
C ARG A 246 -17.57 10.83 -19.40
N GLU A 247 -18.51 11.62 -18.89
CA GLU A 247 -18.79 11.76 -17.44
C GLU A 247 -19.28 10.46 -16.75
N LYS A 248 -19.41 9.33 -17.48
CA LYS A 248 -19.99 8.07 -16.97
C LYS A 248 -19.02 6.88 -17.03
N VAL A 249 -17.72 7.09 -16.86
CA VAL A 249 -16.80 5.96 -16.66
C VAL A 249 -16.96 5.46 -15.23
N LYS A 250 -17.36 4.19 -15.07
CA LYS A 250 -17.56 3.57 -13.74
C LYS A 250 -16.25 3.57 -12.96
N SER A 251 -16.22 4.24 -11.81
CA SER A 251 -15.15 4.12 -10.84
C SER A 251 -15.50 3.05 -9.80
N TYR A 252 -14.53 2.22 -9.43
CA TYR A 252 -14.72 1.29 -8.31
C TYR A 252 -14.47 2.03 -7.00
N SER A 253 -15.39 1.89 -6.04
CA SER A 253 -15.26 2.55 -4.75
C SER A 253 -14.07 2.02 -3.95
N THR A 254 -13.46 2.91 -3.17
CA THR A 254 -12.39 2.60 -2.22
C THR A 254 -12.86 1.61 -1.15
N GLU A 255 -14.11 1.71 -0.72
CA GLU A 255 -14.77 0.79 0.21
C GLU A 255 -14.82 -0.63 -0.36
N PHE A 256 -15.29 -0.80 -1.60
CA PHE A 256 -15.32 -2.11 -2.25
C PHE A 256 -13.91 -2.69 -2.38
N LEU A 257 -12.96 -1.86 -2.82
CA LEU A 257 -11.57 -2.30 -2.89
C LEU A 257 -11.06 -2.74 -1.52
N SER A 258 -11.47 -2.09 -0.42
CA SER A 258 -11.05 -2.40 0.96
C SER A 258 -11.51 -3.77 1.47
N GLU A 259 -12.62 -4.28 0.95
CA GLU A 259 -13.15 -5.61 1.29
C GLU A 259 -12.35 -6.75 0.65
N LEU A 260 -11.53 -6.46 -0.37
CA LEU A 260 -10.80 -7.47 -1.12
C LEU A 260 -9.50 -7.89 -0.40
N PRO A 261 -9.23 -9.21 -0.24
CA PRO A 261 -8.04 -9.73 0.41
C PRO A 261 -6.81 -9.70 -0.52
N ILE A 262 -6.43 -8.50 -0.97
CA ILE A 262 -5.38 -8.29 -1.97
C ILE A 262 -4.04 -8.90 -1.53
N LYS A 263 -3.61 -8.61 -0.29
CA LYS A 263 -2.32 -9.09 0.26
C LYS A 263 -2.28 -10.61 0.35
N TYR A 264 -3.35 -11.22 0.87
CA TYR A 264 -3.50 -12.67 0.94
C TYR A 264 -3.39 -13.36 -0.42
N LEU A 265 -4.10 -12.84 -1.43
CA LEU A 265 -4.10 -13.43 -2.77
C LEU A 265 -2.71 -13.37 -3.40
N LEU A 266 -2.00 -12.26 -3.21
CA LEU A 266 -0.64 -12.10 -3.69
C LEU A 266 0.33 -13.10 -3.02
N GLN A 267 0.21 -13.31 -1.70
CA GLN A 267 0.99 -14.33 -0.99
C GLN A 267 0.71 -15.74 -1.51
N GLN A 268 -0.55 -16.07 -1.79
CA GLN A 268 -0.89 -17.36 -2.38
C GLN A 268 -0.34 -17.52 -3.79
N ALA A 269 -0.33 -16.45 -4.60
CA ALA A 269 0.29 -16.44 -5.91
C ALA A 269 1.82 -16.63 -5.81
N GLN A 270 2.47 -16.00 -4.83
CA GLN A 270 3.90 -16.14 -4.55
C GLN A 270 4.26 -17.58 -4.13
N LYS A 271 3.47 -18.20 -3.23
CA LYS A 271 3.66 -19.62 -2.85
C LYS A 271 3.56 -20.56 -4.05
N ASN A 272 2.71 -20.23 -5.02
CA ASN A 272 2.43 -21.03 -6.22
C ASN A 272 3.12 -20.48 -7.49
N GLN A 273 4.36 -19.98 -7.37
CA GLN A 273 5.08 -19.27 -8.43
C GLN A 273 5.13 -20.00 -9.78
N GLN A 274 5.28 -21.34 -9.79
CA GLN A 274 5.36 -22.13 -11.02
C GLN A 274 4.08 -22.05 -11.87
N SER A 275 2.92 -21.91 -11.22
CA SER A 275 1.61 -21.91 -11.89
C SER A 275 1.11 -20.51 -12.28
N TYR A 276 1.65 -19.46 -11.65
CA TYR A 276 1.19 -18.06 -11.80
C TYR A 276 2.28 -17.07 -12.21
N ALA A 277 3.46 -17.53 -12.65
CA ALA A 277 4.60 -16.67 -12.99
C ALA A 277 4.25 -15.50 -13.91
N GLY A 278 3.41 -15.74 -14.93
CA GLY A 278 2.98 -14.71 -15.89
C GLY A 278 2.02 -13.65 -15.32
N LEU A 279 1.39 -13.90 -14.17
CA LEU A 279 0.42 -13.00 -13.53
C LEU A 279 0.99 -12.28 -12.31
N PHE A 280 1.86 -12.95 -11.55
CA PHE A 280 2.42 -12.42 -10.30
C PHE A 280 3.19 -11.11 -10.51
N SER A 281 4.10 -11.06 -11.50
CA SER A 281 4.92 -9.88 -11.75
C SER A 281 4.08 -8.64 -12.17
N PRO A 282 3.15 -8.74 -13.15
CA PRO A 282 2.24 -7.66 -13.48
C PRO A 282 1.38 -7.21 -12.29
N LEU A 283 0.90 -8.17 -11.48
CA LEU A 283 0.06 -7.88 -10.32
C LEU A 283 0.85 -7.13 -9.23
N LEU A 284 2.08 -7.56 -8.93
CA LEU A 284 2.95 -6.88 -7.97
C LEU A 284 3.27 -5.46 -8.41
N ARG A 285 3.55 -5.25 -9.70
CA ARG A 285 3.77 -3.91 -10.27
C ARG A 285 2.55 -3.01 -10.06
N LEU A 286 1.35 -3.50 -10.39
CA LEU A 286 0.11 -2.73 -10.22
C LEU A 286 -0.21 -2.45 -8.74
N LEU A 287 0.17 -3.36 -7.85
CA LEU A 287 0.00 -3.15 -6.41
C LEU A 287 0.97 -2.08 -5.88
N ALA A 288 2.24 -2.14 -6.29
CA ALA A 288 3.23 -1.14 -5.88
C ALA A 288 2.87 0.27 -6.38
N THR A 289 2.20 0.39 -7.54
CA THR A 289 1.75 1.68 -8.07
C THR A 289 0.46 2.17 -7.40
N HIS A 290 -0.56 1.32 -7.24
CA HIS A 290 -1.88 1.77 -6.75
C HIS A 290 -2.10 1.63 -5.25
N PHE A 291 -1.35 0.77 -4.57
CA PHE A 291 -1.49 0.48 -3.14
C PHE A 291 -0.12 0.38 -2.46
N PRO A 292 0.70 1.47 -2.49
CA PRO A 292 2.04 1.45 -1.87
C PRO A 292 2.00 1.15 -0.36
N HIS A 293 0.90 1.51 0.30
CA HIS A 293 0.65 1.21 1.72
C HIS A 293 0.47 -0.29 2.04
N LEU A 294 0.23 -1.15 1.04
CA LEU A 294 0.15 -2.61 1.20
C LEU A 294 1.49 -3.31 0.89
N SER A 295 2.43 -2.59 0.28
CA SER A 295 3.77 -3.07 -0.09
C SER A 295 4.86 -2.49 0.82
N LEU A 296 4.56 -2.29 2.10
CA LEU A 296 5.57 -1.90 3.09
C LEU A 296 6.55 -3.06 3.32
N VAL A 297 7.85 -2.78 3.28
CA VAL A 297 8.91 -3.81 3.31
C VAL A 297 8.86 -4.61 4.62
N ASP A 298 8.70 -3.93 5.76
CA ASP A 298 8.67 -4.56 7.09
C ASP A 298 7.52 -5.58 7.21
N ASP A 299 6.40 -5.27 6.59
CA ASP A 299 5.20 -6.12 6.57
C ASP A 299 5.37 -7.38 5.73
N TRP A 300 6.36 -7.44 4.84
CA TRP A 300 6.69 -8.61 4.03
C TRP A 300 7.85 -9.40 4.64
N LEU A 301 8.84 -8.73 5.24
CA LEU A 301 9.99 -9.39 5.88
C LEU A 301 9.61 -10.19 7.13
N GLU A 302 8.63 -9.72 7.89
CA GLU A 302 8.20 -10.42 9.11
C GLU A 302 7.38 -11.69 8.85
N GLU A 303 6.91 -11.89 7.62
CA GLU A 303 6.10 -13.04 7.23
C GLU A 303 6.94 -14.33 7.15
N ASP A 304 8.22 -14.21 6.77
CA ASP A 304 9.15 -15.35 6.70
C ASP A 304 9.43 -15.96 8.09
N VAL A 305 9.28 -15.17 9.16
CA VAL A 305 9.55 -15.57 10.55
C VAL A 305 8.36 -16.31 11.19
N ILE A 306 7.14 -16.16 10.65
CA ILE A 306 5.89 -16.68 11.25
C ILE A 306 5.50 -18.07 10.69
N SER A 307 6.41 -18.76 9.99
CA SER A 307 6.20 -20.13 9.51
C SER A 307 6.20 -21.17 10.64
N THR A 308 5.15 -21.18 11.46
CA THR A 308 4.88 -22.21 12.47
C THR A 308 3.94 -23.27 11.93
N ALA A 309 4.17 -24.53 12.34
CA ALA A 309 3.39 -25.70 11.96
C ALA A 309 1.87 -25.48 12.09
N GLU A 310 1.15 -25.79 11.01
CA GLU A 310 -0.30 -25.62 10.92
C GLU A 310 -1.00 -26.73 11.71
N SER A 311 -1.78 -26.36 12.73
CA SER A 311 -2.68 -27.29 13.44
C SER A 311 -4.12 -26.86 13.19
N THR A 312 -4.95 -27.80 12.71
CA THR A 312 -6.39 -27.58 12.48
C THR A 312 -7.13 -27.72 13.80
N ILE A 313 -7.17 -26.63 14.58
CA ILE A 313 -7.93 -26.56 15.82
C ILE A 313 -9.29 -25.90 15.54
N THR A 314 -10.37 -26.51 16.00
CA THR A 314 -11.70 -25.89 15.98
C THR A 314 -11.77 -24.75 16.98
N LEU A 315 -11.93 -23.52 16.49
CA LEU A 315 -12.03 -22.31 17.30
C LEU A 315 -13.50 -22.03 17.62
N ASN A 316 -13.84 -21.98 18.92
CA ASN A 316 -15.14 -21.50 19.38
C ASN A 316 -15.02 -20.02 19.75
N GLY A 317 -15.83 -19.15 19.14
CA GLY A 317 -15.81 -17.70 19.40
C GLY A 317 -16.04 -17.34 20.88
N SER A 318 -16.85 -18.11 21.61
CA SER A 318 -17.08 -17.94 23.05
C SER A 318 -15.84 -18.23 23.91
N SER A 319 -15.01 -19.19 23.50
CA SER A 319 -13.73 -19.49 24.17
C SER A 319 -12.73 -18.34 24.02
N ILE A 320 -12.78 -17.63 22.89
CA ILE A 320 -11.91 -16.47 22.62
C ILE A 320 -12.31 -15.30 23.52
N VAL A 321 -13.60 -14.97 23.60
CA VAL A 321 -14.13 -13.93 24.49
C VAL A 321 -13.77 -14.21 25.95
N PHE A 322 -14.00 -15.43 26.42
CA PHE A 322 -13.71 -15.79 27.81
C PHE A 322 -12.20 -15.84 28.12
N GLY A 323 -11.39 -16.29 27.16
CA GLY A 323 -9.93 -16.36 27.32
C GLY A 323 -9.25 -15.00 27.28
N LEU A 324 -9.68 -14.11 26.38
CA LEU A 324 -9.16 -12.73 26.28
C LEU A 324 -9.74 -11.83 27.37
N GLY A 325 -11.00 -12.00 27.77
CA GLY A 325 -11.58 -11.30 28.91
C GLY A 325 -10.88 -11.61 30.25
N ALA A 326 -10.23 -12.78 30.35
CA ALA A 326 -9.45 -13.16 31.52
C ALA A 326 -7.98 -12.69 31.48
N MET A 327 -7.57 -11.80 30.56
CA MET A 327 -6.18 -11.33 30.43
C MET A 327 -5.64 -10.69 31.72
N SER A 328 -6.46 -9.90 32.41
CA SER A 328 -6.10 -9.22 33.66
C SER A 328 -6.18 -10.12 34.90
N MET A 329 -7.03 -11.16 34.86
CA MET A 329 -7.30 -12.05 36.00
C MET A 329 -6.46 -13.34 35.98
N CYS A 330 -6.17 -13.87 34.79
CA CYS A 330 -5.49 -15.16 34.58
C CYS A 330 -4.63 -15.13 33.29
N PRO A 331 -3.46 -14.48 33.30
CA PRO A 331 -2.63 -14.29 32.11
C PRO A 331 -2.12 -15.60 31.50
N SER A 332 -1.96 -16.67 32.30
CA SER A 332 -1.54 -17.99 31.79
C SER A 332 -2.56 -18.63 30.85
N ARG A 333 -3.87 -18.42 31.10
CA ARG A 333 -4.95 -18.92 30.26
C ARG A 333 -5.02 -18.15 28.94
N ALA A 334 -4.92 -16.82 29.02
CA ALA A 334 -4.84 -15.95 27.84
C ALA A 334 -3.61 -16.29 26.97
N GLY A 335 -2.44 -16.51 27.59
CA GLY A 335 -1.21 -16.87 26.88
C GLY A 335 -1.30 -18.22 26.15
N ARG A 336 -1.92 -19.24 26.77
CA ARG A 336 -2.16 -20.53 26.09
C ARG A 336 -3.13 -20.40 24.92
N LEU A 337 -4.18 -19.57 25.07
CA LEU A 337 -5.11 -19.29 23.98
C LEU A 337 -4.41 -18.57 22.82
N LEU A 338 -3.67 -17.50 23.10
CA LEU A 338 -2.94 -16.74 22.08
C LEU A 338 -1.93 -17.61 21.31
N LYS A 339 -1.22 -18.51 21.98
CA LYS A 339 -0.36 -19.50 21.30
C LYS A 339 -1.13 -20.40 20.35
N ARG A 340 -2.26 -20.96 20.79
CA ARG A 340 -3.11 -21.79 19.92
C ARG A 340 -3.62 -20.99 18.72
N LEU A 341 -4.02 -19.74 18.91
CA LEU A 341 -4.43 -18.86 17.82
C LEU A 341 -3.29 -18.59 16.83
N LEU A 342 -2.06 -18.45 17.32
CA LEU A 342 -0.87 -18.31 16.48
C LEU A 342 -0.55 -19.56 15.66
N GLU A 343 -0.96 -20.76 16.07
CA GLU A 343 -0.79 -22.00 15.31
C GLU A 343 -1.86 -22.16 14.20
N THR A 344 -3.03 -21.52 14.33
CA THR A 344 -4.11 -21.63 13.33
C THR A 344 -3.83 -20.81 12.05
N PRO A 345 -4.22 -21.30 10.86
CA PRO A 345 -4.00 -20.56 9.62
C PRO A 345 -4.75 -19.22 9.59
N PRO A 346 -4.21 -18.19 8.93
CA PRO A 346 -4.73 -16.82 9.01
C PRO A 346 -6.16 -16.68 8.45
N THR A 347 -6.56 -17.53 7.49
CA THR A 347 -7.94 -17.55 6.95
C THR A 347 -9.00 -18.00 7.93
N GLN A 348 -8.69 -18.97 8.79
CA GLN A 348 -9.62 -19.46 9.81
C GLN A 348 -9.70 -18.51 11.01
N LEU A 349 -8.65 -17.71 11.22
CA LEU A 349 -8.58 -16.72 12.29
C LEU A 349 -9.38 -15.45 11.97
N TRP A 350 -9.46 -15.07 10.69
CA TRP A 350 -10.08 -13.81 10.25
C TRP A 350 -11.54 -13.60 10.70
N PRO A 351 -12.45 -14.59 10.66
CA PRO A 351 -13.83 -14.43 11.16
C PRO A 351 -13.91 -14.02 12.63
N HIS A 352 -12.88 -14.33 13.42
CA HIS A 352 -12.78 -13.96 14.84
C HIS A 352 -12.03 -12.65 15.07
N ALA A 353 -11.49 -12.00 14.02
CA ALA A 353 -10.72 -10.76 14.14
C ALA A 353 -11.49 -9.63 14.85
N PRO A 354 -12.78 -9.34 14.56
CA PRO A 354 -13.51 -8.29 15.26
C PRO A 354 -13.60 -8.53 16.78
N THR A 355 -13.82 -9.78 17.18
CA THR A 355 -13.86 -10.18 18.59
C THR A 355 -12.50 -10.08 19.25
N ILE A 356 -11.43 -10.43 18.54
CA ILE A 356 -10.06 -10.30 19.05
C ILE A 356 -9.76 -8.82 19.29
N ILE A 357 -9.96 -7.97 18.27
CA ILE A 357 -9.62 -6.54 18.31
C ILE A 357 -10.42 -5.75 19.34
N GLN A 358 -11.63 -6.18 19.72
CA GLN A 358 -12.37 -5.57 20.83
C GLN A 358 -11.56 -5.57 22.15
N PHE A 359 -10.72 -6.59 22.37
CA PHE A 359 -9.87 -6.68 23.55
C PHE A 359 -8.53 -5.96 23.41
N PHE A 360 -8.27 -5.27 22.29
CA PHE A 360 -7.01 -4.59 22.04
C PHE A 360 -6.71 -3.55 23.12
N ARG A 361 -7.71 -2.76 23.54
CA ARG A 361 -7.57 -1.79 24.64
C ARG A 361 -7.31 -2.45 25.99
N ALA A 362 -7.88 -3.62 26.25
CA ALA A 362 -7.68 -4.36 27.50
C ALA A 362 -6.22 -4.86 27.65
N THR A 363 -5.43 -4.89 26.57
CA THR A 363 -3.99 -5.20 26.65
C THR A 363 -3.16 -4.11 27.35
N LEU A 364 -3.72 -2.90 27.48
CA LEU A 364 -3.09 -1.73 28.13
C LEU A 364 -3.28 -1.71 29.66
N ASP A 365 -4.03 -2.67 30.22
CA ASP A 365 -4.27 -2.70 31.66
C ASP A 365 -3.01 -3.08 32.44
N SER A 366 -2.80 -2.47 33.60
CA SER A 366 -1.59 -2.62 34.43
C SER A 366 -1.29 -4.06 34.86
N ASN A 367 -2.31 -4.92 34.90
CA ASN A 367 -2.21 -6.31 35.33
C ASN A 367 -1.83 -7.26 34.18
N VAL A 368 -1.76 -6.78 32.94
CA VAL A 368 -1.43 -7.60 31.78
C VAL A 368 0.09 -7.70 31.63
N PRO A 369 0.68 -8.90 31.70
CA PRO A 369 2.12 -9.06 31.53
C PRO A 369 2.57 -8.74 30.10
N ARG A 370 3.77 -8.18 29.96
CA ARG A 370 4.44 -7.91 28.67
C ARG A 370 4.46 -9.11 27.71
N TYR A 371 4.58 -10.32 28.26
CA TYR A 371 4.51 -11.56 27.49
C TYR A 371 3.20 -11.69 26.67
N ILE A 372 2.07 -11.31 27.26
CA ILE A 372 0.75 -11.36 26.62
C ILE A 372 0.64 -10.27 25.56
N GLN A 373 1.14 -9.07 25.84
CA GLN A 373 1.17 -7.96 24.88
C GLN A 373 1.97 -8.32 23.62
N GLU A 374 3.12 -8.98 23.78
CA GLU A 374 3.96 -9.41 22.64
C GLU A 374 3.31 -10.55 21.85
N LEU A 375 2.70 -11.54 22.51
CA LEU A 375 1.92 -12.57 21.81
C LEU A 375 0.73 -11.98 21.05
N TYR A 376 0.06 -11.00 21.64
CA TYR A 376 -1.05 -10.30 21.02
C TYR A 376 -0.58 -9.52 19.79
N LYS A 377 0.54 -8.77 19.90
CA LYS A 377 1.17 -8.09 18.76
C LYS A 377 1.43 -9.06 17.61
N ARG A 378 2.02 -10.23 17.87
CA ARG A 378 2.27 -11.25 16.84
C ARG A 378 0.98 -11.77 16.21
N LEU A 379 -0.08 -11.94 17.00
CA LEU A 379 -1.38 -12.37 16.50
C LEU A 379 -1.98 -11.30 15.58
N TRP A 380 -1.84 -10.03 15.95
CA TRP A 380 -2.24 -8.89 15.13
C TRP A 380 -1.49 -8.86 13.79
N LEU A 381 -0.17 -9.07 13.82
CA LEU A 381 0.66 -9.15 12.62
C LEU A 381 0.24 -10.29 11.69
N LYS A 382 -0.12 -11.45 12.27
CA LYS A 382 -0.66 -12.57 11.51
C LYS A 382 -1.98 -12.22 10.83
N LEU A 383 -2.88 -11.50 11.52
CA LEU A 383 -4.14 -11.01 10.95
C LEU A 383 -3.92 -9.96 9.85
N ASN A 384 -2.87 -9.13 9.98
CA ASN A 384 -2.50 -8.10 9.01
C ASN A 384 -2.12 -8.68 7.63
N THR A 385 -1.79 -9.97 7.55
CA THR A 385 -1.51 -10.66 6.27
C THR A 385 -2.75 -10.86 5.40
N VAL A 386 -3.95 -10.94 6.00
CA VAL A 386 -5.19 -11.29 5.26
C VAL A 386 -5.86 -10.06 4.65
N LEU A 387 -6.38 -9.19 5.51
CA LEU A 387 -7.21 -8.03 5.16
C LEU A 387 -6.74 -6.80 5.97
N PRO A 388 -5.55 -6.27 5.66
CA PRO A 388 -4.89 -5.22 6.43
C PRO A 388 -5.76 -3.97 6.62
N ARG A 389 -6.37 -3.45 5.54
CA ARG A 389 -7.17 -2.21 5.60
C ARG A 389 -8.33 -2.30 6.59
N SER A 390 -9.12 -3.36 6.52
CA SER A 390 -10.22 -3.57 7.47
C SER A 390 -9.72 -3.79 8.90
N LEU A 391 -8.56 -4.45 9.08
CA LEU A 391 -7.95 -4.63 10.39
C LEU A 391 -7.53 -3.28 10.99
N TRP A 392 -6.91 -2.40 10.19
CA TRP A 392 -6.50 -1.06 10.62
C TRP A 392 -7.70 -0.25 11.12
N VAL A 393 -8.80 -0.23 10.36
CA VAL A 393 -10.05 0.43 10.76
C VAL A 393 -10.58 -0.14 12.08
N MET A 394 -10.64 -1.47 12.22
CA MET A 394 -11.08 -2.10 13.46
C MET A 394 -10.19 -1.71 14.64
N THR A 395 -8.88 -1.63 14.44
CA THR A 395 -7.92 -1.31 15.51
C THR A 395 -7.99 0.13 15.97
N ILE A 396 -8.16 1.06 15.03
CA ILE A 396 -8.33 2.48 15.34
C ILE A 396 -9.63 2.65 16.14
N ASN A 397 -10.74 2.10 15.65
CA ASN A 397 -12.03 2.17 16.33
C ASN A 397 -12.00 1.53 17.73
N ALA A 398 -11.27 0.43 17.93
CA ALA A 398 -11.11 -0.19 19.25
C ALA A 398 -10.21 0.60 20.22
N MET A 399 -9.33 1.46 19.69
CA MET A 399 -8.38 2.26 20.46
C MET A 399 -8.87 3.67 20.80
N MET A 400 -9.92 4.13 20.12
CA MET A 400 -10.57 5.39 20.44
C MET A 400 -11.20 5.34 21.82
N HIS A 401 -11.10 6.45 22.53
CA HIS A 401 -11.59 6.59 23.89
C HIS A 401 -13.10 6.85 23.87
N GLU A 402 -13.91 6.04 24.58
CA GLU A 402 -15.37 6.22 24.70
C GLU A 402 -15.79 7.47 25.49
N ASN A 403 -14.86 8.33 25.94
CA ASN A 403 -15.21 9.55 26.66
C ASN A 403 -15.43 10.70 25.69
N THR A 404 -16.62 10.78 25.10
CA THR A 404 -17.26 12.06 24.83
C THR A 404 -18.75 11.84 24.64
N ALA A 405 -19.58 12.72 25.21
CA ALA A 405 -21.04 12.69 25.22
C ALA A 405 -21.71 12.85 23.84
N LEU A 406 -21.01 12.53 22.76
CA LEU A 406 -21.50 12.53 21.39
C LEU A 406 -21.32 11.13 20.81
N PRO A 407 -22.32 10.56 20.10
CA PRO A 407 -22.13 9.34 19.34
C PRO A 407 -21.15 9.66 18.21
N MET A 408 -19.86 9.38 18.44
CA MET A 408 -18.85 9.55 17.40
C MET A 408 -19.09 8.43 16.39
N ASN A 409 -19.48 8.82 15.17
CA ASN A 409 -19.67 7.88 14.06
C ASN A 409 -18.39 7.02 13.92
N ALA A 410 -18.55 5.70 13.80
CA ALA A 410 -17.43 4.79 13.59
C ALA A 410 -16.55 5.31 12.45
N ILE A 411 -15.24 5.43 12.69
CA ILE A 411 -14.32 5.93 11.69
C ILE A 411 -14.34 4.95 10.51
N THR A 412 -14.62 5.48 9.33
CA THR A 412 -14.60 4.74 8.07
C THR A 412 -13.21 4.78 7.45
N GLN A 413 -12.94 3.85 6.52
CA GLN A 413 -11.70 3.84 5.75
C GLN A 413 -11.46 5.20 5.09
N GLU A 414 -12.48 5.82 4.50
CA GLU A 414 -12.36 7.11 3.81
C GLU A 414 -11.94 8.25 4.74
N SER A 415 -12.47 8.28 5.96
CA SER A 415 -12.07 9.28 6.97
C SER A 415 -10.59 9.17 7.31
N ILE A 416 -10.06 7.94 7.44
CA ILE A 416 -8.65 7.70 7.78
C ILE A 416 -7.73 8.13 6.66
N VAL A 417 -8.10 7.86 5.40
CA VAL A 417 -7.26 8.24 4.27
C VAL A 417 -7.26 9.76 4.07
N LEU A 418 -8.34 10.47 4.43
CA LEU A 418 -8.38 11.93 4.40
C LEU A 418 -7.57 12.59 5.54
N ASP A 419 -7.67 12.06 6.76
CA ASP A 419 -6.96 12.55 7.94
C ASP A 419 -6.26 11.39 8.69
N PRO A 420 -5.03 11.03 8.29
CA PRO A 420 -4.28 9.93 8.90
C PRO A 420 -3.87 10.20 10.36
N LEU A 421 -3.90 11.46 10.81
CA LEU A 421 -3.57 11.82 12.20
C LEU A 421 -4.63 11.32 13.20
N GLN A 422 -5.81 10.92 12.74
CA GLN A 422 -6.82 10.26 13.57
C GLN A 422 -6.29 9.00 14.26
N VAL A 423 -5.30 8.31 13.66
CA VAL A 423 -4.65 7.13 14.26
C VAL A 423 -3.97 7.47 15.60
N LEU A 424 -3.45 8.69 15.74
CA LEU A 424 -2.76 9.14 16.95
C LEU A 424 -3.73 9.61 18.05
N ARG A 425 -5.02 9.80 17.75
CA ARG A 425 -6.08 10.13 18.72
C ARG A 425 -6.55 8.90 19.50
N CYS A 426 -5.61 8.13 20.01
CA CYS A 426 -5.83 6.88 20.74
C CYS A 426 -5.67 7.06 22.26
N ASP A 427 -6.02 6.03 23.03
CA ASP A 427 -5.79 6.00 24.49
C ASP A 427 -4.31 6.29 24.82
N ILE A 428 -4.05 7.33 25.62
CA ILE A 428 -2.70 7.86 25.93
C ILE A 428 -1.78 6.78 26.51
N ARG A 429 -2.34 5.78 27.19
CA ARG A 429 -1.59 4.63 27.75
C ARG A 429 -0.85 3.83 26.67
N SER A 430 -1.28 3.91 25.41
CA SER A 430 -0.60 3.28 24.28
C SER A 430 0.82 3.82 24.06
N PHE A 431 1.08 5.10 24.33
CA PHE A 431 2.40 5.73 24.27
C PHE A 431 3.31 5.33 25.44
N ARG A 432 2.88 4.40 26.30
CA ARG A 432 3.68 3.76 27.35
C ARG A 432 3.72 2.24 27.21
N CYS A 433 3.20 1.70 26.11
CA CYS A 433 3.17 0.27 25.83
C CYS A 433 3.82 -0.04 24.48
N ALA A 434 5.08 -0.47 24.51
CA ALA A 434 5.89 -0.72 23.31
C ALA A 434 5.25 -1.68 22.29
N GLY A 435 4.60 -2.76 22.74
CA GLY A 435 3.96 -3.73 21.86
C GLY A 435 2.78 -3.13 21.07
N VAL A 436 1.97 -2.31 21.74
CA VAL A 436 0.81 -1.63 21.14
C VAL A 436 1.25 -0.46 20.27
N LEU A 437 2.21 0.34 20.74
CA LEU A 437 2.78 1.43 19.95
C LEU A 437 3.40 0.92 18.65
N GLY A 438 4.09 -0.22 18.68
CA GLY A 438 4.63 -0.84 17.47
C GLY A 438 3.56 -1.22 16.45
N VAL A 439 2.34 -1.59 16.89
CA VAL A 439 1.20 -1.82 16.00
C VAL A 439 0.65 -0.49 15.47
N LEU A 440 0.46 0.50 16.34
CA LEU A 440 -0.05 1.82 15.96
C LEU A 440 0.85 2.53 14.95
N LEU A 441 2.17 2.45 15.10
CA LEU A 441 3.12 3.05 14.16
C LEU A 441 3.04 2.42 12.76
N ARG A 442 2.77 1.11 12.66
CA ARG A 442 2.53 0.46 11.37
C ARG A 442 1.23 0.92 10.73
N VAL A 443 0.16 1.00 11.53
CA VAL A 443 -1.13 1.52 11.06
C VAL A 443 -0.97 2.96 10.60
N LEU A 444 -0.23 3.79 11.34
CA LEU A 444 0.06 5.18 10.99
C LEU A 444 0.85 5.27 9.68
N GLN A 445 1.95 4.52 9.55
CA GLN A 445 2.76 4.50 8.33
C GLN A 445 1.94 4.09 7.11
N ALA A 446 1.11 3.05 7.24
CA ALA A 446 0.24 2.62 6.17
C ALA A 446 -0.86 3.65 5.85
N SER A 447 -1.39 4.33 6.86
CA SER A 447 -2.41 5.38 6.68
C SER A 447 -1.84 6.63 6.01
N LEU A 448 -0.63 7.06 6.39
CA LEU A 448 0.09 8.17 5.73
C LEU A 448 0.40 7.84 4.27
N ALA A 449 0.89 6.63 4.00
CA ALA A 449 1.13 6.16 2.62
C ALA A 449 -0.18 6.04 1.82
N ALA A 450 -1.29 5.67 2.45
CA ALA A 450 -2.61 5.63 1.82
C ALA A 450 -3.11 7.05 1.49
N SER A 451 -2.99 8.00 2.42
CA SER A 451 -3.35 9.42 2.23
C SER A 451 -2.60 10.03 1.04
N ARG A 452 -1.27 9.88 1.02
CA ARG A 452 -0.40 10.36 -0.07
C ARG A 452 -0.85 9.83 -1.43
N ASN A 453 -1.22 8.55 -1.49
CA ASN A 453 -1.67 7.91 -2.71
C ASN A 453 -3.12 8.29 -3.11
N GLN A 454 -4.02 8.53 -2.14
CA GLN A 454 -5.34 9.06 -2.47
C GLN A 454 -5.21 10.47 -3.05
N LEU A 455 -4.34 11.31 -2.49
CA LEU A 455 -4.14 12.67 -2.96
C LEU A 455 -3.52 12.69 -4.37
N SER A 456 -2.58 11.77 -4.68
CA SER A 456 -2.07 11.61 -6.04
C SER A 456 -3.16 11.14 -7.01
N ARG A 457 -3.99 10.15 -6.63
CA ARG A 457 -5.13 9.69 -7.44
C ARG A 457 -6.15 10.80 -7.67
N HIS A 458 -6.51 11.54 -6.63
CA HIS A 458 -7.46 12.66 -6.71
C HIS A 458 -6.97 13.75 -7.68
N HIS A 459 -5.67 14.04 -7.67
CA HIS A 459 -5.05 14.98 -8.61
C HIS A 459 -5.15 14.48 -10.06
N THR A 460 -4.94 13.19 -10.31
CA THR A 460 -5.09 12.60 -11.65
C THR A 460 -6.55 12.49 -12.10
N ASP A 461 -7.49 12.21 -11.18
CA ASP A 461 -8.92 12.11 -11.46
C ASP A 461 -9.53 13.50 -11.78
N HIS A 462 -8.99 14.59 -11.22
CA HIS A 462 -9.45 15.97 -11.46
C HIS A 462 -8.36 16.83 -12.14
N PRO A 463 -8.11 16.63 -13.46
CA PRO A 463 -7.21 17.50 -14.21
C PRO A 463 -7.72 18.95 -14.16
N ALA A 464 -6.81 19.93 -14.27
CA ALA A 464 -7.19 21.33 -14.10
C ALA A 464 -8.26 21.78 -15.11
N ASP A 465 -9.40 22.24 -14.60
CA ASP A 465 -10.36 22.98 -15.40
C ASP A 465 -9.68 24.24 -15.94
N LYS A 466 -9.79 24.47 -17.24
CA LYS A 466 -9.27 25.67 -17.92
C LYS A 466 -9.84 26.99 -17.37
N ASN A 467 -10.86 26.91 -16.51
CA ASN A 467 -11.56 28.05 -15.90
C ASN A 467 -11.05 28.42 -14.49
N THR A 468 -10.12 27.66 -13.89
CA THR A 468 -9.49 28.03 -12.61
C THR A 468 -8.11 28.62 -12.84
N ASN A 469 -7.81 29.78 -12.23
CA ASN A 469 -6.51 30.46 -12.29
C ASN A 469 -5.37 29.72 -11.56
N ILE A 470 -5.60 28.49 -11.08
CA ILE A 470 -4.61 27.68 -10.37
C ILE A 470 -3.98 26.75 -11.38
N THR A 471 -2.67 26.90 -11.61
CA THR A 471 -1.94 26.06 -12.56
C THR A 471 -1.79 24.63 -12.03
N GLU A 472 -1.55 23.65 -12.91
CA GLU A 472 -1.28 22.26 -12.46
C GLU A 472 -0.06 22.19 -11.54
N THR A 473 0.94 23.04 -11.78
CA THR A 473 2.13 23.17 -10.94
C THR A 473 1.79 23.64 -9.53
N ASP A 474 0.91 24.64 -9.37
CA ASP A 474 0.49 25.11 -8.05
C ASP A 474 -0.25 24.00 -7.27
N LYS A 475 -1.07 23.19 -7.95
CA LYS A 475 -1.75 22.05 -7.32
C LYS A 475 -0.78 20.97 -6.88
N GLU A 476 0.27 20.71 -7.65
CA GLU A 476 1.32 19.77 -7.26
C GLU A 476 2.13 20.27 -6.07
N GLU A 477 2.47 21.55 -6.02
CA GLU A 477 3.15 22.17 -4.88
C GLU A 477 2.29 22.15 -3.61
N LEU A 478 0.99 22.45 -3.73
CA LEU A 478 0.05 22.35 -2.60
C LEU A 478 -0.07 20.91 -2.10
N LYS A 479 -0.10 19.93 -3.00
CA LYS A 479 -0.11 18.51 -2.66
C LYS A 479 1.15 18.12 -1.89
N THR A 480 2.33 18.46 -2.39
CA THR A 480 3.59 18.10 -1.73
C THR A 480 3.73 18.78 -0.38
N ALA A 481 3.34 20.07 -0.28
CA ALA A 481 3.33 20.80 0.98
C ALA A 481 2.37 20.19 2.01
N LEU A 482 1.16 19.79 1.59
CA LEU A 482 0.17 19.16 2.48
C LEU A 482 0.68 17.82 3.01
N VAL A 483 1.24 16.97 2.16
CA VAL A 483 1.80 15.67 2.57
C VAL A 483 2.96 15.87 3.55
N ALA A 484 3.89 16.78 3.23
CA ALA A 484 5.02 17.08 4.11
C ALA A 484 4.56 17.63 5.47
N ALA A 485 3.56 18.51 5.50
CA ALA A 485 3.00 19.05 6.74
C ALA A 485 2.29 17.96 7.57
N GLN A 486 1.53 17.07 6.94
CA GLN A 486 0.87 15.94 7.61
C GLN A 486 1.88 14.97 8.23
N GLU A 487 2.89 14.57 7.46
CA GLU A 487 3.94 13.67 7.94
C GLU A 487 4.74 14.32 9.07
N CYS A 488 5.10 15.61 8.94
CA CYS A 488 5.82 16.32 9.98
C CYS A 488 5.02 16.47 11.29
N CYS A 489 3.73 16.79 11.20
CA CYS A 489 2.84 16.84 12.36
C CYS A 489 2.75 15.47 13.07
N ALA A 490 2.70 14.37 12.31
CA ALA A 490 2.75 13.03 12.89
C ALA A 490 4.06 12.79 13.67
N LEU A 491 5.21 13.22 13.12
CA LEU A 491 6.50 13.11 13.81
C LEU A 491 6.57 13.97 15.07
N GLU A 492 6.02 15.19 15.04
CA GLU A 492 5.95 16.08 16.20
C GLU A 492 5.15 15.44 17.34
N ILE A 493 3.96 14.92 17.05
CA ILE A 493 3.12 14.23 18.06
C ILE A 493 3.87 13.03 18.67
N LEU A 494 4.58 12.27 17.84
CA LEU A 494 5.40 11.13 18.33
C LEU A 494 6.58 11.60 19.18
N LEU A 495 7.22 12.73 18.84
CA LEU A 495 8.28 13.31 19.65
C LEU A 495 7.75 13.82 20.99
N GLU A 496 6.61 14.50 21.01
CA GLU A 496 5.97 14.95 22.25
C GLU A 496 5.60 13.77 23.15
N ALA A 497 5.19 12.63 22.57
CA ALA A 497 4.93 11.41 23.32
C ALA A 497 6.17 10.86 24.05
N CYS A 498 7.39 11.22 23.61
CA CYS A 498 8.64 10.86 24.27
C CYS A 498 8.94 11.67 25.54
N LEU A 499 8.19 12.74 25.81
CA LEU A 499 8.36 13.54 27.03
C LEU A 499 8.03 12.71 28.28
N GLU A 500 8.82 12.95 29.32
CA GLU A 500 8.64 12.31 30.63
C GLU A 500 7.52 13.01 31.40
N THR A 501 6.56 12.25 31.92
CA THR A 501 5.43 12.75 32.71
C THR A 501 5.62 12.47 34.21
N GLU A 502 4.84 13.12 35.07
CA GLU A 502 4.88 12.85 36.51
C GLU A 502 4.44 11.42 36.86
N GLU A 503 3.52 10.85 36.08
CA GLU A 503 3.06 9.46 36.25
C GLU A 503 4.20 8.46 35.99
N ASP A 504 5.06 8.75 35.00
CA ASP A 504 6.21 7.90 34.66
C ASP A 504 7.19 7.77 35.84
N ARG A 505 7.30 8.82 36.68
CA ARG A 505 8.16 8.82 37.87
C ARG A 505 7.55 8.06 39.04
N ASN A 506 6.23 8.13 39.18
CA ASN A 506 5.52 7.60 40.33
C ASN A 506 5.22 6.10 40.19
N ASN A 507 5.06 5.61 38.96
CA ASN A 507 4.72 4.21 38.70
C ASN A 507 5.98 3.35 38.46
N PRO A 508 6.16 2.25 39.21
CA PRO A 508 7.30 1.36 39.02
C PRO A 508 7.26 0.72 37.63
N GLY A 509 8.37 0.78 36.88
CA GLY A 509 8.50 0.17 35.55
C GLY A 509 8.14 1.07 34.37
N GLN A 510 7.44 2.20 34.58
CA GLN A 510 7.05 3.09 33.48
C GLN A 510 8.24 3.80 32.82
N LEU A 511 9.28 4.18 33.57
CA LEU A 511 10.51 4.73 32.99
C LEU A 511 11.19 3.75 32.01
N TRP A 512 11.15 2.45 32.29
CA TRP A 512 11.68 1.43 31.38
C TRP A 512 10.83 1.29 30.13
N ALA A 513 9.51 1.33 30.30
CA ALA A 513 8.58 1.31 29.17
C ALA A 513 8.73 2.56 28.29
N LEU A 514 8.92 3.74 28.89
CA LEU A 514 9.21 5.00 28.20
C LEU A 514 10.52 4.91 27.41
N ARG A 515 11.56 4.31 27.98
CA ARG A 515 12.83 4.10 27.26
C ARG A 515 12.65 3.23 26.02
N GLU A 516 11.88 2.14 26.13
CA GLU A 516 11.58 1.28 24.98
C GLU A 516 10.75 2.00 23.92
N VAL A 517 9.73 2.76 24.35
CA VAL A 517 8.93 3.60 23.46
C VAL A 517 9.80 4.61 22.72
N ARG A 518 10.70 5.31 23.42
CA ARG A 518 11.67 6.22 22.80
C ARG A 518 12.53 5.52 21.75
N CYS A 519 13.03 4.31 22.03
CA CYS A 519 13.79 3.54 21.05
C CYS A 519 12.96 3.20 19.80
N ILE A 520 11.69 2.81 19.97
CA ILE A 520 10.80 2.49 18.84
C ILE A 520 10.50 3.75 18.01
N ILE A 521 10.19 4.87 18.66
CA ILE A 521 9.90 6.14 18.00
C ILE A 521 11.14 6.66 17.27
N CYS A 522 12.31 6.67 17.92
CA CYS A 522 13.56 7.07 17.27
C CYS A 522 13.89 6.15 16.07
N SER A 523 13.67 4.84 16.19
CA SER A 523 13.87 3.91 15.07
C SER A 523 12.92 4.21 13.91
N TYR A 524 11.66 4.56 14.20
CA TYR A 524 10.69 4.98 13.20
C TYR A 524 11.09 6.29 12.51
N LEU A 525 11.43 7.33 13.29
CA LEU A 525 11.92 8.62 12.76
C LEU A 525 13.17 8.43 11.89
N HIS A 526 14.07 7.53 12.30
CA HIS A 526 15.26 7.19 11.52
C HIS A 526 14.89 6.67 10.12
N GLN A 527 13.95 5.72 10.02
CA GLN A 527 13.47 5.21 8.74
C GLN A 527 12.79 6.29 7.90
N VAL A 528 12.00 7.17 8.53
CA VAL A 528 11.35 8.30 7.85
C VAL A 528 12.39 9.27 7.27
N PHE A 529 13.44 9.60 8.02
CA PHE A 529 14.50 10.49 7.54
C PHE A 529 15.37 9.85 6.44
N ILE A 530 15.50 8.52 6.43
CA ILE A 530 16.15 7.80 5.32
C ILE A 530 15.28 7.88 4.07
N ALA A 531 13.98 7.66 4.20
CA ALA A 531 13.05 7.66 3.08
C ALA A 531 12.88 9.06 2.48
N GLU A 532 12.75 10.09 3.32
CA GLU A 532 12.53 11.48 2.91
C GLU A 532 13.35 12.46 3.78
N PRO A 533 14.59 12.78 3.37
CA PRO A 533 15.48 13.67 4.12
C PRO A 533 14.95 15.10 4.32
N SER A 534 14.06 15.56 3.43
CA SER A 534 13.46 16.89 3.50
C SER A 534 12.56 17.07 4.74
N LEU A 535 11.93 16.00 5.23
CA LEU A 535 11.14 16.01 6.47
C LEU A 535 12.00 16.28 7.70
N ALA A 536 13.24 15.78 7.73
CA ALA A 536 14.16 16.07 8.82
C ALA A 536 14.43 17.58 8.90
N LYS A 537 14.63 18.23 7.75
CA LYS A 537 14.78 19.69 7.69
C LYS A 537 13.51 20.38 8.18
N LEU A 538 12.33 20.00 7.66
CA LEU A 538 11.06 20.63 8.02
C LEU A 538 10.80 20.56 9.54
N LEU A 539 10.97 19.38 10.14
CA LEU A 539 10.77 19.15 11.57
C LEU A 539 11.67 20.03 12.45
N HIS A 540 12.95 20.17 12.09
CA HIS A 540 13.88 21.01 12.84
C HIS A 540 13.64 22.52 12.62
N PHE A 541 13.02 22.91 11.50
CA PHE A 541 12.60 24.29 11.24
C PHE A 541 11.28 24.67 11.92
N GLN A 542 10.40 23.69 12.17
CA GLN A 542 9.20 23.84 13.00
C GLN A 542 9.59 23.89 14.48
N GLY A 543 10.46 22.98 14.90
CA GLY A 543 11.01 22.91 16.25
C GLY A 543 10.20 22.02 17.18
N TYR A 544 10.88 21.45 18.17
CA TYR A 544 10.29 20.59 19.20
C TYR A 544 10.99 20.84 20.55
N PRO A 545 10.42 20.36 21.67
CA PRO A 545 11.00 20.58 23.00
C PRO A 545 12.47 20.14 23.11
N ARG A 546 13.34 21.04 23.59
CA ARG A 546 14.80 20.83 23.64
C ARG A 546 15.22 19.68 24.54
N GLU A 547 14.37 19.32 25.50
CA GLU A 547 14.54 18.16 26.39
C GLU A 547 14.65 16.84 25.61
N LEU A 548 14.16 16.81 24.37
CA LEU A 548 14.21 15.64 23.49
C LEU A 548 15.52 15.52 22.71
N LEU A 549 16.30 16.59 22.53
CA LEU A 549 17.60 16.57 21.84
C LEU A 549 18.58 15.51 22.37
N PRO A 550 18.78 15.33 23.70
CA PRO A 550 19.64 14.26 24.22
C PRO A 550 19.11 12.85 23.98
N ILE A 551 17.87 12.70 23.51
CA ILE A 551 17.26 11.41 23.15
C ILE A 551 17.32 11.21 21.64
N THR A 552 16.92 12.22 20.86
CA THR A 552 16.82 12.13 19.39
C THR A 552 18.18 12.03 18.74
N VAL A 553 19.16 12.83 19.16
CA VAL A 553 20.50 12.85 18.55
C VAL A 553 21.22 11.49 18.68
N PRO A 554 21.32 10.85 19.85
CA PRO A 554 21.91 9.51 19.94
C PRO A 554 20.96 8.39 19.49
N GLY A 555 19.64 8.59 19.58
CA GLY A 555 18.64 7.58 19.24
C GLY A 555 18.38 7.42 17.74
N ILE A 556 18.65 8.45 16.94
CA ILE A 556 18.38 8.50 15.50
C ILE A 556 19.72 8.60 14.75
N PRO A 557 20.25 7.50 14.19
CA PRO A 557 21.58 7.50 13.56
C PRO A 557 21.71 8.46 12.36
N SER A 558 20.60 8.75 11.69
CA SER A 558 20.56 9.69 10.56
C SER A 558 20.61 11.16 10.98
N MET A 559 20.75 11.52 12.25
CA MET A 559 20.74 12.94 12.67
C MET A 559 21.92 13.77 12.14
N HIS A 560 23.00 13.13 11.66
CA HIS A 560 24.15 13.82 11.09
C HIS A 560 23.83 14.65 9.83
N ILE A 561 22.74 14.35 9.10
CA ILE A 561 22.32 15.18 7.95
C ILE A 561 21.96 16.61 8.39
N CYS A 562 21.56 16.81 9.65
CA CYS A 562 21.18 18.12 10.15
C CYS A 562 22.30 19.17 10.02
N LEU A 563 23.57 18.73 10.02
CA LEU A 563 24.73 19.60 9.81
C LEU A 563 24.67 20.38 8.48
N ASP A 564 23.91 19.90 7.49
CA ASP A 564 23.82 20.48 6.15
C ASP A 564 22.95 21.74 6.14
N PHE A 565 21.86 21.74 6.91
CA PHE A 565 20.88 22.83 6.94
C PHE A 565 20.93 23.68 8.22
N ILE A 566 21.74 23.31 9.23
CA ILE A 566 21.96 24.14 10.42
C ILE A 566 22.40 25.58 10.08
N PRO A 567 23.31 25.85 9.12
CA PRO A 567 23.66 27.22 8.77
C PRO A 567 22.45 28.06 8.33
N GLU A 568 21.49 27.43 7.65
CA GLU A 568 20.23 28.05 7.23
C GLU A 568 19.24 28.22 8.40
N LEU A 569 19.30 27.34 9.40
CA LEU A 569 18.51 27.48 10.62
C LEU A 569 19.05 28.60 11.53
N LEU A 570 20.38 28.76 11.60
CA LEU A 570 21.04 29.84 12.34
C LEU A 570 20.79 31.22 11.72
N SER A 571 20.52 31.30 10.41
CA SER A 571 20.21 32.56 9.73
C SER A 571 18.74 32.99 9.84
N GLN A 572 17.89 32.17 10.48
CA GLN A 572 16.49 32.53 10.71
C GLN A 572 16.37 33.77 11.63
N PRO A 573 15.38 34.66 11.41
CA PRO A 573 15.23 35.88 12.20
C PRO A 573 14.71 35.65 13.63
N SER A 574 14.12 34.48 13.91
CA SER A 574 13.56 34.14 15.22
C SER A 574 14.63 33.62 16.19
N LEU A 575 14.70 34.21 17.39
CA LEU A 575 15.66 33.80 18.43
C LEU A 575 15.46 32.35 18.89
N ASP A 576 14.22 31.89 19.03
CA ASP A 576 13.92 30.50 19.42
C ASP A 576 14.57 29.47 18.48
N LYS A 577 14.52 29.71 17.17
CA LYS A 577 15.14 28.82 16.17
C LYS A 577 16.67 28.88 16.23
N GLN A 578 17.24 30.06 16.49
CA GLN A 578 18.69 30.20 16.67
C GLN A 578 19.16 29.48 17.94
N ILE A 579 18.41 29.62 19.05
CA ILE A 579 18.68 28.91 20.31
C ILE A 579 18.61 27.40 20.09
N PHE A 580 17.54 26.92 19.44
CA PHE A 580 17.37 25.52 19.12
C PHE A 580 18.50 25.00 18.20
N ALA A 581 18.91 25.77 17.20
CA ALA A 581 20.02 25.41 16.31
C ALA A 581 21.34 25.27 17.06
N VAL A 582 21.66 26.20 17.97
CA VAL A 582 22.88 26.14 18.79
C VAL A 582 22.85 24.91 19.71
N ASP A 583 21.70 24.62 20.33
CA ASP A 583 21.54 23.46 21.20
C ASP A 583 21.67 22.14 20.40
N LEU A 584 21.04 22.05 19.23
CA LEU A 584 21.16 20.92 18.30
C LEU A 584 22.61 20.71 17.86
N VAL A 585 23.32 21.76 17.44
CA VAL A 585 24.74 21.69 17.05
C VAL A 585 25.59 21.13 18.17
N SER A 586 25.37 21.58 19.40
CA SER A 586 26.18 21.12 20.51
C SER A 586 25.98 19.63 20.84
N HIS A 587 24.75 19.11 20.71
CA HIS A 587 24.49 17.67 20.84
C HIS A 587 25.05 16.87 19.67
N LEU A 588 24.96 17.39 18.44
CA LEU A 588 25.58 16.76 17.26
C LEU A 588 27.10 16.76 17.32
N ALA A 589 27.71 17.81 17.89
CA ALA A 589 29.15 17.89 18.09
C ALA A 589 29.66 16.80 19.04
N LEU A 590 28.96 16.56 20.14
CA LEU A 590 29.28 15.49 21.08
C LEU A 590 29.14 14.09 20.46
N GLN A 591 28.07 13.87 19.69
CA GLN A 591 27.79 12.56 19.10
C GLN A 591 28.63 12.27 17.84
N TYR A 592 28.89 13.30 17.02
CA TYR A 592 29.56 13.19 15.73
C TYR A 592 30.74 14.17 15.65
N ALA A 593 31.91 13.72 16.12
CA ALA A 593 33.16 14.46 16.06
C ALA A 593 33.77 14.46 14.63
N LEU A 594 33.10 15.16 13.71
CA LEU A 594 33.49 15.28 12.30
C LEU A 594 34.07 16.68 12.01
N PRO A 595 35.00 16.83 11.04
CA PRO A 595 35.51 18.15 10.63
C PRO A 595 34.39 19.12 10.18
N LYS A 596 33.34 18.59 9.53
CA LYS A 596 32.14 19.36 9.16
C LYS A 596 31.35 19.81 10.38
N SER A 597 31.22 18.96 11.40
CA SER A 597 30.57 19.31 12.66
C SER A 597 31.33 20.43 13.37
N MET A 598 32.66 20.35 13.37
CA MET A 598 33.53 21.40 13.93
C MET A 598 33.40 22.74 13.19
N SER A 599 33.34 22.75 11.85
CA SER A 599 33.17 23.99 11.09
C SER A 599 31.81 24.64 11.34
N VAL A 600 30.75 23.84 11.46
CA VAL A 600 29.40 24.30 11.81
C VAL A 600 29.33 24.81 13.26
N ALA A 601 30.00 24.14 14.20
CA ALA A 601 30.12 24.62 15.59
C ALA A 601 30.86 25.95 15.68
N ARG A 602 31.96 26.11 14.93
CA ARG A 602 32.67 27.40 14.80
C ARG A 602 31.76 28.49 14.22
N LEU A 603 30.97 28.17 13.20
CA LEU A 603 29.99 29.10 12.65
C LEU A 603 28.97 29.53 13.70
N ALA A 604 28.43 28.61 14.50
CA ALA A 604 27.50 28.92 15.58
C ALA A 604 28.12 29.85 16.65
N ILE A 605 29.40 29.67 16.98
CA ILE A 605 30.11 30.58 17.91
C ILE A 605 30.26 31.97 17.29
N ASN A 606 30.61 32.05 16.00
CA ASN A 606 30.75 33.32 15.29
C ASN A 606 29.42 34.08 15.15
N THR A 607 28.32 33.37 14.90
CA THR A 607 26.98 33.98 14.84
C THR A 607 26.59 34.51 16.21
N LEU A 608 26.80 33.74 17.29
CA LEU A 608 26.56 34.22 18.65
C LEU A 608 27.39 35.47 18.98
N SER A 609 28.69 35.48 18.66
CA SER A 609 29.56 36.65 18.84
C SER A 609 29.05 37.90 18.12
N THR A 610 28.53 37.72 16.89
CA THR A 610 27.90 38.80 16.13
C THR A 610 26.57 39.24 16.77
N LEU A 611 25.75 38.31 17.25
CA LEU A 611 24.46 38.63 17.88
C LEU A 611 24.61 39.38 19.21
N VAL A 612 25.69 39.16 19.96
CA VAL A 612 25.98 39.95 21.19
C VAL A 612 26.04 41.45 20.90
N THR A 613 26.59 41.85 19.74
CA THR A 613 26.79 43.28 19.44
C THR A 613 25.55 43.94 18.85
N VAL A 614 24.65 43.16 18.24
CA VAL A 614 23.48 43.66 17.50
C VAL A 614 22.20 43.62 18.34
N LEU A 615 22.07 42.70 19.29
CA LEU A 615 20.83 42.50 20.05
C LEU A 615 20.65 43.48 21.22
N SER A 616 19.39 43.79 21.53
CA SER A 616 18.98 44.54 22.73
C SER A 616 19.27 43.77 24.02
N SER A 617 19.21 44.46 25.17
CA SER A 617 19.49 43.87 26.50
C SER A 617 18.59 42.68 26.84
N GLU A 618 17.29 42.81 26.56
CA GLU A 618 16.28 41.79 26.83
C GLU A 618 16.52 40.54 25.96
N ASN A 619 16.68 40.73 24.65
CA ASN A 619 16.91 39.65 23.70
C ASN A 619 18.26 38.95 23.92
N ARG A 620 19.27 39.66 24.44
CA ARG A 620 20.55 39.04 24.83
C ARG A 620 20.37 38.07 26.00
N THR A 621 19.56 38.43 26.99
CA THR A 621 19.30 37.55 28.13
C THR A 621 18.54 36.29 27.66
N GLU A 622 17.55 36.47 26.78
CA GLU A 622 16.77 35.38 26.19
C GLU A 622 17.63 34.41 25.36
N LEU A 623 18.56 34.93 24.55
CA LEU A 623 19.46 34.12 23.72
C LEU A 623 20.57 33.42 24.52
N PHE A 624 21.25 34.13 25.43
CA PHE A 624 22.44 33.60 26.09
C PHE A 624 22.11 32.65 27.24
N MET A 625 21.08 32.92 28.04
CA MET A 625 20.75 32.05 29.18
C MET A 625 20.60 30.57 28.81
N PRO A 626 19.92 30.20 27.71
CA PRO A 626 19.76 28.80 27.34
C PRO A 626 20.90 28.23 26.48
N THR A 627 21.73 29.07 25.85
CA THR A 627 22.83 28.63 24.97
C THR A 627 24.15 28.39 25.70
N LEU A 628 24.30 28.88 26.94
CA LEU A 628 25.50 28.65 27.75
C LEU A 628 25.84 27.14 27.93
N PRO A 629 24.90 26.24 28.27
CA PRO A 629 25.20 24.82 28.37
C PRO A 629 25.64 24.20 27.03
N ALA A 630 25.13 24.72 25.91
CA ALA A 630 25.51 24.27 24.57
C ALA A 630 26.97 24.63 24.25
N LEU A 631 27.44 25.81 24.67
CA LEU A 631 28.85 26.21 24.52
C LEU A 631 29.80 25.27 25.29
N VAL A 632 29.43 24.85 26.49
CA VAL A 632 30.22 23.88 27.28
C VAL A 632 30.35 22.56 26.52
N ARG A 633 29.24 22.03 25.99
CA ARG A 633 29.23 20.80 25.19
C ARG A 633 30.06 20.91 23.91
N ILE A 634 30.06 22.08 23.25
CA ILE A 634 30.92 22.32 22.08
C ILE A 634 32.40 22.29 22.46
N CYS A 635 32.78 22.88 23.60
CA CYS A 635 34.15 22.84 24.11
C CYS A 635 34.60 21.42 24.48
N GLU A 636 33.71 20.61 25.07
CA GLU A 636 33.98 19.21 25.38
C GLU A 636 34.21 18.37 24.11
N ALA A 637 33.41 18.61 23.06
CA ALA A 637 33.56 17.93 21.78
C ALA A 637 34.81 18.39 20.99
N PHE A 638 35.09 19.70 20.99
CA PHE A 638 36.14 20.31 20.18
C PHE A 638 37.06 21.23 21.01
N PRO A 639 38.14 20.68 21.60
CA PRO A 639 39.13 21.45 22.33
C PRO A 639 39.70 22.68 21.58
N PRO A 640 39.90 22.68 20.25
CA PRO A 640 40.42 23.85 19.54
C PRO A 640 39.47 25.06 19.48
N LEU A 641 38.20 24.93 19.89
CA LEU A 641 37.24 26.04 19.93
C LEU A 641 37.16 26.72 21.30
N VAL A 642 37.89 26.22 22.31
CA VAL A 642 37.83 26.72 23.68
C VAL A 642 38.22 28.19 23.78
N ASP A 643 39.30 28.60 23.11
CA ASP A 643 39.76 30.00 23.15
C ASP A 643 38.73 30.97 22.53
N ASP A 644 38.07 30.56 21.44
CA ASP A 644 37.01 31.33 20.79
C ASP A 644 35.79 31.49 21.73
N VAL A 645 35.41 30.43 22.44
CA VAL A 645 34.30 30.46 23.41
C VAL A 645 34.64 31.30 24.64
N VAL A 646 35.87 31.19 25.17
CA VAL A 646 36.31 32.01 26.32
C VAL A 646 36.32 33.49 25.95
N SER A 647 36.75 33.83 24.74
CA SER A 647 36.68 35.20 24.21
C SER A 647 35.23 35.70 24.16
N LEU A 648 34.31 34.90 23.61
CA LEU A 648 32.88 35.20 23.58
C LEU A 648 32.28 35.42 24.98
N LEU A 649 32.54 34.51 25.92
CA LEU A 649 32.03 34.62 27.30
C LEU A 649 32.59 35.85 28.02
N THR A 650 33.85 36.20 27.77
CA THR A 650 34.46 37.43 28.31
C THR A 650 33.78 38.67 27.75
N GLN A 651 33.45 38.69 26.46
CA GLN A 651 32.71 39.76 25.82
C GLN A 651 31.30 39.90 26.42
N VAL A 652 30.56 38.79 26.55
CA VAL A 652 29.24 38.79 27.19
C VAL A 652 29.32 39.30 28.63
N GLY A 653 30.31 38.84 29.41
CA GLY A 653 30.53 39.29 30.79
C GLY A 653 30.78 40.79 30.91
N ARG A 654 31.59 41.38 30.01
CA ARG A 654 31.84 42.84 29.97
C ARG A 654 30.55 43.62 29.67
N VAL A 655 29.74 43.13 28.74
CA VAL A 655 28.45 43.75 28.40
C VAL A 655 27.51 43.70 29.61
N CYS A 656 27.38 42.56 30.28
CA CYS A 656 26.55 42.43 31.48
C CYS A 656 26.99 43.35 32.63
N ILE A 657 28.31 43.51 32.84
CA ILE A 657 28.84 44.44 33.84
C ILE A 657 28.44 45.88 33.50
N SER A 658 28.61 46.30 32.24
CA SER A 658 28.23 47.63 31.77
C SER A 658 26.74 47.93 32.03
N GLU A 659 25.87 46.97 31.73
CA GLU A 659 24.43 47.10 31.96
C GLU A 659 24.09 47.16 33.45
N ALA A 660 24.67 46.27 34.26
CA ALA A 660 24.44 46.26 35.70
C ALA A 660 24.88 47.57 36.38
N THR A 661 25.97 48.19 35.90
CA THR A 661 26.40 49.52 36.36
C THR A 661 25.48 50.63 35.90
N SER A 662 24.86 50.52 34.71
CA SER A 662 23.94 51.52 34.16
C SER A 662 22.59 51.56 34.89
N PHE A 663 22.11 50.42 35.38
CA PHE A 663 20.83 50.32 36.11
C PHE A 663 20.97 50.50 37.64
N GLY A 664 22.16 50.82 38.16
CA GLY A 664 22.39 51.02 39.60
C GLY A 664 22.22 49.76 40.48
N ASN A 665 22.00 48.59 39.86
CA ASN A 665 21.80 47.30 40.53
C ASN A 665 23.11 46.55 40.83
N TYR A 666 24.26 47.14 40.55
CA TYR A 666 25.57 46.51 40.75
C TYR A 666 25.93 46.43 42.25
N ARG A 667 25.59 45.32 42.91
CA ARG A 667 26.17 44.93 44.20
C ARG A 667 27.30 43.93 43.98
N PHE A 668 28.54 44.36 44.20
CA PHE A 668 29.76 43.53 44.13
C PHE A 668 29.69 42.24 44.99
N ALA A 669 28.82 42.22 46.01
CA ALA A 669 28.66 41.12 46.96
C ALA A 669 28.06 39.82 46.39
N ASN A 670 27.50 39.82 45.18
CA ASN A 670 26.92 38.61 44.57
C ASN A 670 27.92 37.78 43.74
N LEU A 671 29.10 38.31 43.42
CA LEU A 671 30.14 37.59 42.67
C LEU A 671 30.97 36.65 43.56
N THR A 672 31.07 36.93 44.87
CA THR A 672 31.86 36.14 45.83
C THR A 672 31.06 35.03 46.53
N ASN A 673 29.73 35.00 46.38
CA ASN A 673 28.85 33.99 46.95
C ASN A 673 28.25 33.03 45.91
N TRP A 674 28.99 32.72 44.84
CA TRP A 674 28.75 31.50 44.07
C TRP A 674 29.35 30.29 44.81
N THR A 675 28.87 30.03 46.03
CA THR A 675 28.93 28.66 46.54
C THR A 675 27.97 27.87 45.67
N ALA A 676 28.49 26.92 44.90
CA ALA A 676 27.68 25.91 44.23
C ALA A 676 26.69 25.33 45.24
N LYS A 677 25.44 25.77 45.19
CA LYS A 677 24.32 24.97 45.68
C LYS A 677 24.23 23.81 44.70
N VAL A 678 25.07 22.80 44.92
CA VAL A 678 24.78 21.43 44.55
C VAL A 678 23.38 21.19 45.08
N GLY A 679 22.40 21.20 44.18
CA GLY A 679 21.06 20.76 44.48
C GLY A 679 21.20 19.35 45.04
N ASN A 680 20.96 19.22 46.33
CA ASN A 680 20.93 17.95 47.02
C ASN A 680 19.70 17.19 46.51
N LYS A 681 19.79 16.61 45.31
CA LYS A 681 18.96 15.49 44.88
C LYS A 681 19.79 14.24 45.11
N LYS A 682 19.37 13.47 46.11
CA LYS A 682 19.81 12.10 46.33
C LYS A 682 19.71 11.30 45.03
N SER A 683 20.83 11.06 44.35
CA SER A 683 20.98 9.96 43.39
C SER A 683 22.46 9.70 43.12
N ASN A 684 23.22 9.40 44.17
CA ASN A 684 24.51 8.72 44.05
C ASN A 684 24.42 7.41 44.83
N LYS A 685 23.92 6.37 44.16
CA LYS A 685 24.28 4.96 44.33
C LYS A 685 23.96 4.27 43.01
N PHE A 686 24.84 3.34 42.63
CA PHE A 686 24.87 2.55 41.39
C PHE A 686 25.55 3.23 40.22
N LEU A 687 26.88 3.15 40.24
CA LEU A 687 27.71 2.74 39.11
C LEU A 687 29.10 2.41 39.68
N ASP A 688 29.17 1.32 40.47
CA ASP A 688 30.41 0.54 40.54
C ASP A 688 30.34 -0.45 39.38
N ASN A 689 31.24 -0.22 38.42
CA ASN A 689 31.54 -1.15 37.35
C ASN A 689 32.33 -2.33 37.95
N ASP A 690 31.62 -3.42 38.21
CA ASP A 690 32.17 -4.77 38.19
C ASP A 690 31.27 -5.62 37.31
N CYS A 691 31.67 -5.79 36.04
CA CYS A 691 31.74 -7.08 35.35
C CYS A 691 32.01 -6.86 33.85
N LEU A 692 33.17 -7.37 33.45
CA LEU A 692 33.48 -7.87 32.10
C LEU A 692 32.41 -8.82 31.57
#